data_AF-A0AAE7A5U1-F1
#
_entry.id   AF-A0AAE7A5U1-F1
#
_cell.length_a   1.000
_cell.length_b   1.000
_cell.length_c   1.000
_cell.angle_alpha   90.00
_cell.angle_beta   90.00
_cell.angle_gamma   90.00
#
_symmetry.space_group_name_H-M   'P 1'
#
loop_
_entity.id
_entity.type
_entity.pdbx_description
1 polymer ?
#
loop_
_entity_poly.entity_id
_entity_poly.type
_entity_poly.pdbx_seq_one_letter_code
_entity_poly.pdbx_strand_id
1 'polypeptide(L)'
;MDFNMDNKIVEAATKAPAMFVDASLGEGDEYNRQPGIQLTKEQIISLRKYETLGLSLPVRLQDVVAYLNYGAGDDGGVGLKATDFLDTFTTTYDHAKRWSPLREKIMLTGNDLKIFGGSIIRIGNGIVEIYEDLKASKYLEEYDITTPEEYQKLRRQIPNLPDLGLPAGDVPEIKSYLNDMLAKVKQCHDKAERVRVELDSFGTDMRAKVLPGITLRLQFISKNTYQADIQVLQKDIDQRAADIDELNKQYDQLVQEAIKSAATLNIGGLILGIYQGVKAEKIRKERNSLKEAQQAANQKMAGKNQTLSSLNKVRDDLQNLSYVAIEAEVATQNLMLVWNSLSDYIVASVQEVNKLNEAVSLRKFKNQIVNITAPWERIKASSDQLLGVFAEADKEYERNRSGMEVKRGMSLLSGQSGDTSFNVVNLRAHNGVMQQNNASAQMLFQQFDYVSGAVGTMNDLAATINKVTFDVRNLAQANRIYLERAAEKLKVFQGDLGNPKEDDEIHQDMEDELKAVFSKLSDKTADLKSIHKSISTSYDRGASMEWVQTLQQDRVSDEQLKKVAEEKLDALKVQMKSVSEAIDLIGKAGVEKIGEEAKLSLESFKALGLAPPQVQIALLAIDTLKKMISGIGEAVSFLNMLAGYNRLKEKASDLRMQADRYTKAIARIDGRIELVKTLDELDDQRWDYVSEFSNLVADFEKISSDFKQDKSIAVEDRAGAAIARIANVIKYLNTVQR
;
A
#
# COMPACT_ATOMS: atom_id res chain seq x y z
N MET A 1 14.30 32.33 -51.87
CA MET A 1 14.42 31.88 -50.49
C MET A 1 14.50 33.15 -49.69
N ASP A 2 13.36 33.78 -49.55
CA ASP A 2 13.27 34.83 -48.53
C ASP A 2 13.21 34.08 -47.18
N PHE A 3 13.50 34.71 -46.07
CA PHE A 3 13.38 34.09 -44.74
C PHE A 3 12.84 35.13 -43.77
N ASN A 4 11.56 35.08 -43.46
CA ASN A 4 10.92 35.93 -42.47
C ASN A 4 10.88 35.19 -41.13
N MET A 5 11.36 35.83 -40.07
CA MET A 5 11.31 35.26 -38.73
C MET A 5 10.73 36.32 -37.78
N ASP A 6 9.53 36.01 -37.32
CA ASP A 6 8.50 36.86 -36.73
C ASP A 6 8.81 37.35 -35.32
N ASN A 7 8.39 38.59 -35.04
CA ASN A 7 8.51 39.27 -33.75
C ASN A 7 7.57 38.69 -32.65
N LYS A 8 6.96 37.52 -32.90
CA LYS A 8 5.94 36.83 -32.08
C LYS A 8 6.46 35.59 -31.34
N ILE A 9 7.63 35.09 -31.73
CA ILE A 9 8.39 34.00 -31.05
C ILE A 9 8.74 34.40 -29.59
N VAL A 10 8.91 35.71 -29.38
CA VAL A 10 9.29 36.32 -28.10
C VAL A 10 8.18 36.22 -27.05
N GLU A 11 6.89 36.25 -27.44
CA GLU A 11 5.76 36.21 -26.50
C GLU A 11 5.37 34.77 -26.07
N ALA A 12 5.60 33.79 -26.94
CA ALA A 12 5.35 32.37 -26.70
C ALA A 12 6.41 31.74 -25.77
N ALA A 13 7.67 32.07 -26.04
CA ALA A 13 8.79 31.73 -25.17
C ALA A 13 8.60 32.33 -23.77
N THR A 14 7.85 33.43 -23.60
CA THR A 14 7.57 34.11 -22.32
C THR A 14 6.52 33.47 -21.41
N LYS A 15 5.68 32.55 -21.89
CA LYS A 15 4.61 31.93 -21.06
C LYS A 15 4.84 30.48 -20.63
N ALA A 16 5.64 29.69 -21.36
CA ALA A 16 5.80 28.25 -21.08
C ALA A 16 6.38 27.91 -19.68
N PRO A 17 7.49 28.51 -19.22
CA PRO A 17 7.89 28.33 -17.83
C PRO A 17 7.13 29.17 -16.78
N ALA A 18 6.19 30.06 -17.17
CA ALA A 18 5.17 30.53 -16.22
C ALA A 18 4.24 29.36 -15.84
N MET A 19 4.03 28.39 -16.74
CA MET A 19 3.30 27.16 -16.41
C MET A 19 4.12 26.18 -15.56
N PHE A 20 5.46 26.21 -15.62
CA PHE A 20 6.31 25.52 -14.64
C PHE A 20 6.18 26.15 -13.25
N VAL A 21 6.14 27.49 -13.20
CA VAL A 21 5.90 28.30 -11.99
C VAL A 21 4.50 28.05 -11.43
N ASP A 22 3.44 28.07 -12.24
CA ASP A 22 2.06 27.77 -11.82
C ASP A 22 1.91 26.33 -11.32
N ALA A 23 2.64 25.39 -11.94
CA ALA A 23 2.73 24.00 -11.53
C ALA A 23 3.63 23.76 -10.30
N SER A 24 4.45 24.73 -9.90
CA SER A 24 5.35 24.60 -8.75
C SER A 24 4.89 25.42 -7.54
N LEU A 25 4.15 26.52 -7.77
CA LEU A 25 3.87 27.54 -6.76
C LEU A 25 2.41 27.79 -6.47
N GLY A 26 1.48 27.47 -7.38
CA GLY A 26 0.06 27.65 -7.10
C GLY A 26 -0.30 29.05 -6.61
N GLU A 27 -0.26 30.07 -7.46
CA GLU A 27 -0.71 31.39 -7.02
C GLU A 27 -2.20 31.37 -6.65
N GLY A 28 -2.48 31.67 -5.37
CA GLY A 28 -3.80 31.85 -4.78
C GLY A 28 -3.74 31.79 -3.25
N ASP A 29 -4.03 32.91 -2.58
CA ASP A 29 -4.15 33.03 -1.12
C ASP A 29 -5.34 32.23 -0.56
N GLU A 30 -5.29 30.90 -0.61
CA GLU A 30 -6.28 30.04 0.06
C GLU A 30 -5.60 28.76 0.58
N TYR A 31 -5.27 28.75 1.87
CA TYR A 31 -5.00 27.53 2.62
C TYR A 31 -6.17 26.54 2.41
N ASN A 32 -5.89 25.36 1.83
CA ASN A 32 -6.79 24.21 1.54
C ASN A 32 -7.22 24.00 0.07
N ARG A 33 -6.29 23.85 -0.89
CA ARG A 33 -6.60 23.26 -2.22
C ARG A 33 -6.13 21.80 -2.35
N GLN A 34 -6.99 20.98 -2.95
CA GLN A 34 -6.78 19.57 -3.33
C GLN A 34 -5.54 19.37 -4.23
N PRO A 35 -4.96 18.14 -4.28
CA PRO A 35 -3.71 17.87 -4.98
C PRO A 35 -3.84 18.06 -6.51
N GLY A 36 -3.38 19.21 -6.98
CA GLY A 36 -2.94 19.49 -8.35
C GLY A 36 -1.58 20.18 -8.22
N ILE A 37 -0.66 19.90 -9.15
CA ILE A 37 0.79 20.21 -9.09
C ILE A 37 1.12 21.46 -8.24
N GLN A 38 1.54 21.23 -6.99
CA GLN A 38 2.11 22.21 -6.05
C GLN A 38 2.98 21.40 -5.09
N LEU A 39 4.30 21.53 -5.17
CA LEU A 39 5.17 21.05 -4.10
C LEU A 39 5.06 22.05 -2.96
N THR A 40 4.28 21.73 -1.94
CA THR A 40 4.07 22.65 -0.82
C THR A 40 5.09 22.41 0.29
N LYS A 41 5.27 23.41 1.16
CA LYS A 41 6.07 23.26 2.38
C LYS A 41 5.57 22.11 3.26
N GLU A 42 4.25 21.90 3.32
CA GLU A 42 3.61 20.82 4.08
C GLU A 42 4.01 19.45 3.53
N GLN A 43 4.12 19.30 2.21
CA GLN A 43 4.55 18.06 1.57
C GLN A 43 6.02 17.73 1.88
N ILE A 44 6.90 18.74 1.90
CA ILE A 44 8.30 18.57 2.32
C ILE A 44 8.37 18.22 3.82
N ILE A 45 7.53 18.84 4.64
CA ILE A 45 7.37 18.50 6.06
C ILE A 45 6.89 17.05 6.22
N SER A 46 5.94 16.58 5.41
CA SER A 46 5.45 15.20 5.44
C SER A 46 6.54 14.19 5.10
N LEU A 47 7.37 14.46 4.08
CA LEU A 47 8.56 13.65 3.79
C LEU A 47 9.54 13.59 4.97
N ARG A 48 9.74 14.72 5.66
CA ARG A 48 10.61 14.79 6.85
C ARG A 48 10.02 14.08 8.06
N LYS A 49 8.69 14.13 8.25
CA LYS A 49 7.97 13.35 9.27
C LYS A 49 8.11 11.85 9.00
N TYR A 50 7.92 11.43 7.74
CA TYR A 50 8.14 10.05 7.33
C TYR A 50 9.58 9.60 7.58
N GLU A 51 10.58 10.39 7.17
CA GLU A 51 12.00 10.10 7.43
C GLU A 51 12.25 9.91 8.92
N THR A 52 11.76 10.82 9.76
CA THR A 52 11.96 10.78 11.21
C THR A 52 11.34 9.52 11.82
N LEU A 53 10.09 9.22 11.47
CA LEU A 53 9.39 8.04 11.98
C LEU A 53 10.01 6.74 11.46
N GLY A 54 10.33 6.66 10.17
CA GLY A 54 10.98 5.50 9.57
C GLY A 54 12.35 5.21 10.17
N LEU A 55 13.16 6.24 10.43
CA LEU A 55 14.47 6.12 11.09
C LEU A 55 14.37 5.79 12.60
N SER A 56 13.20 5.98 13.21
CA SER A 56 12.96 5.62 14.62
C SER A 56 12.61 4.14 14.82
N LEU A 57 12.32 3.41 13.74
CA LEU A 57 11.91 2.01 13.82
C LEU A 57 13.08 1.11 14.26
N PRO A 58 12.84 0.11 15.12
CA PRO A 58 13.86 -0.84 15.51
C PRO A 58 14.21 -1.79 14.35
N VAL A 59 15.51 -1.92 14.05
CA VAL A 59 16.03 -2.75 12.94
C VAL A 59 16.86 -3.95 13.42
N ARG A 60 16.86 -4.22 14.72
CA ARG A 60 17.46 -5.42 15.30
C ARG A 60 16.37 -6.25 15.95
N LEU A 61 16.42 -7.57 15.77
CA LEU A 61 15.38 -8.47 16.29
C LEU A 61 15.13 -8.27 17.80
N GLN A 62 16.18 -8.07 18.60
CA GLN A 62 16.05 -7.84 20.05
C GLN A 62 15.31 -6.54 20.37
N ASP A 63 15.56 -5.48 19.61
CA ASP A 63 14.89 -4.18 19.78
C ASP A 63 13.42 -4.28 19.33
N VAL A 64 13.13 -5.06 18.29
CA VAL A 64 11.75 -5.34 17.86
C VAL A 64 11.00 -6.15 18.92
N VAL A 65 11.62 -7.18 19.50
CA VAL A 65 11.03 -7.96 20.61
C VAL A 65 10.72 -7.05 21.81
N ALA A 66 11.66 -6.17 22.16
CA ALA A 66 11.46 -5.20 23.25
C ALA A 66 10.36 -4.18 22.93
N TYR A 67 10.28 -3.71 21.68
CA TYR A 67 9.26 -2.78 21.20
C TYR A 67 7.85 -3.40 21.22
N LEU A 68 7.73 -4.65 20.76
CA LEU A 68 6.46 -5.39 20.76
C LEU A 68 6.01 -5.78 22.17
N ASN A 69 6.95 -6.08 23.07
CA ASN A 69 6.68 -6.37 24.49
C ASN A 69 5.51 -7.35 24.71
N TYR A 70 5.51 -8.47 23.99
CA TYR A 70 4.46 -9.48 24.10
C TYR A 70 4.45 -10.16 25.47
N GLY A 71 3.29 -10.71 25.82
CA GLY A 71 3.11 -11.44 27.06
C GLY A 71 3.92 -12.74 27.10
N ALA A 72 4.23 -13.20 28.31
CA ALA A 72 5.02 -14.40 28.51
C ALA A 72 4.39 -15.61 27.81
N GLY A 73 5.20 -16.32 27.00
CA GLY A 73 4.77 -17.52 26.27
C GLY A 73 3.97 -17.24 25.00
N ASP A 74 3.91 -16.00 24.53
CA ASP A 74 3.18 -15.58 23.33
C ASP A 74 4.12 -14.88 22.33
N ASP A 75 4.01 -15.21 21.05
CA ASP A 75 4.85 -14.69 19.96
C ASP A 75 4.07 -13.84 18.94
N GLY A 76 2.80 -13.54 19.21
CA GLY A 76 1.91 -12.80 18.29
C GLY A 76 1.14 -13.69 17.32
N GLY A 77 1.63 -14.90 17.04
CA GLY A 77 1.08 -15.76 15.99
C GLY A 77 1.53 -15.37 14.57
N VAL A 78 0.98 -16.06 13.56
CA VAL A 78 1.36 -15.88 12.15
C VAL A 78 1.11 -14.45 11.69
N GLY A 79 2.13 -13.83 11.08
CA GLY A 79 2.08 -12.46 10.57
C GLY A 79 2.19 -11.37 11.66
N LEU A 80 2.35 -11.76 12.91
CA LEU A 80 2.56 -10.84 14.02
C LEU A 80 3.82 -11.18 14.80
N LYS A 81 4.69 -12.04 14.27
CA LYS A 81 5.96 -12.37 14.93
C LYS A 81 6.91 -11.19 14.88
N ALA A 82 7.84 -11.14 15.82
CA ALA A 82 8.91 -10.13 15.81
C ALA A 82 9.70 -10.11 14.50
N THR A 83 9.85 -11.25 13.82
CA THR A 83 10.47 -11.33 12.48
C THR A 83 9.64 -10.65 11.41
N ASP A 84 8.31 -10.80 11.44
CA ASP A 84 7.40 -10.19 10.45
C ASP A 84 7.41 -8.66 10.56
N PHE A 85 7.49 -8.14 11.80
CA PHE A 85 7.67 -6.72 12.06
C PHE A 85 9.07 -6.25 11.68
N LEU A 86 10.12 -7.03 11.98
CA LEU A 86 11.50 -6.70 11.61
C LEU A 86 11.65 -6.50 10.11
N ASP A 87 11.05 -7.35 9.29
CA ASP A 87 11.11 -7.23 7.82
C ASP A 87 10.45 -5.92 7.36
N THR A 88 9.29 -5.59 7.91
CA THR A 88 8.55 -4.35 7.60
C THR A 88 9.30 -3.11 8.07
N PHE A 89 9.84 -3.15 9.28
CA PHE A 89 10.59 -2.06 9.89
C PHE A 89 11.91 -1.81 9.18
N THR A 90 12.66 -2.86 8.85
CA THR A 90 13.93 -2.75 8.12
C THR A 90 13.69 -2.18 6.73
N THR A 91 12.70 -2.69 6.00
CA THR A 91 12.32 -2.15 4.68
C THR A 91 11.97 -0.67 4.75
N THR A 92 11.19 -0.26 5.76
CA THR A 92 10.80 1.15 5.95
C THR A 92 11.97 2.02 6.38
N TYR A 93 12.82 1.54 7.28
CA TYR A 93 14.01 2.23 7.77
C TYR A 93 15.02 2.47 6.65
N ASP A 94 15.35 1.43 5.89
CA ASP A 94 16.30 1.53 4.77
C ASP A 94 15.78 2.47 3.68
N HIS A 95 14.47 2.44 3.43
CA HIS A 95 13.83 3.38 2.53
C HIS A 95 13.90 4.83 3.05
N ALA A 96 13.51 5.07 4.31
CA ALA A 96 13.54 6.39 4.94
C ALA A 96 14.97 6.99 4.93
N LYS A 97 15.99 6.17 5.16
CA LYS A 97 17.41 6.58 5.12
C LYS A 97 17.86 7.15 3.78
N ARG A 98 17.20 6.79 2.67
CA ARG A 98 17.52 7.31 1.33
C ARG A 98 17.06 8.75 1.12
N TRP A 99 16.14 9.26 1.95
CA TRP A 99 15.56 10.58 1.75
C TRP A 99 16.58 11.71 1.93
N SER A 100 17.33 11.75 3.03
CA SER A 100 18.32 12.82 3.27
C SER A 100 19.34 12.98 2.12
N PRO A 101 20.02 11.91 1.62
CA PRO A 101 20.91 12.02 0.47
C PRO A 101 20.20 12.47 -0.81
N LEU A 102 18.98 11.99 -1.06
CA LEU A 102 18.20 12.38 -2.23
C LEU A 102 17.80 13.85 -2.18
N ARG A 103 17.34 14.31 -1.02
CA ARG A 103 17.03 15.72 -0.74
C ARG A 103 18.22 16.61 -0.99
N GLU A 104 19.41 16.23 -0.51
CA GLU A 104 20.64 16.98 -0.77
C GLU A 104 20.91 17.10 -2.27
N LYS A 105 20.79 16.01 -3.03
CA LYS A 105 20.96 16.04 -4.49
C LYS A 105 19.92 16.90 -5.20
N ILE A 106 18.67 16.89 -4.75
CA ILE A 106 17.59 17.75 -5.26
C ILE A 106 17.96 19.22 -5.05
N MET A 107 18.40 19.59 -3.84
CA MET A 107 18.82 20.95 -3.51
C MET A 107 20.07 21.38 -4.32
N LEU A 108 21.07 20.50 -4.41
CA LEU A 108 22.28 20.75 -5.20
C LEU A 108 21.97 20.93 -6.69
N THR A 109 21.07 20.12 -7.23
CA THR A 109 20.67 20.22 -8.63
C THR A 109 19.90 21.52 -8.87
N GLY A 110 19.06 21.97 -7.94
CA GLY A 110 18.46 23.32 -7.98
C GLY A 110 19.53 24.43 -8.06
N ASN A 111 20.56 24.37 -7.22
CA ASN A 111 21.64 25.36 -7.26
C ASN A 111 22.48 25.27 -8.55
N ASP A 112 22.76 24.06 -9.02
CA ASP A 112 23.47 23.81 -10.27
C ASP A 112 22.68 24.34 -11.47
N LEU A 113 21.36 24.10 -11.53
CA LEU A 113 20.47 24.62 -12.56
C LEU A 113 20.48 26.15 -12.62
N LYS A 114 20.52 26.81 -11.47
CA LYS A 114 20.67 28.26 -11.38
C LYS A 114 21.99 28.74 -11.99
N ILE A 115 23.10 28.09 -11.64
CA ILE A 115 24.44 28.42 -12.15
C ILE A 115 24.52 28.14 -13.65
N PHE A 116 24.01 27.00 -14.09
CA PHE A 116 23.98 26.62 -15.50
C PHE A 116 23.12 27.57 -16.31
N GLY A 117 21.91 27.88 -15.85
CA GLY A 117 21.04 28.82 -16.52
C GLY A 117 21.71 30.18 -16.67
N GLY A 118 22.30 30.72 -15.61
CA GLY A 118 23.09 31.95 -15.66
C GLY A 118 24.27 31.89 -16.63
N SER A 119 24.94 30.74 -16.75
CA SER A 119 26.06 30.55 -17.68
C SER A 119 25.59 30.45 -19.14
N ILE A 120 24.49 29.75 -19.42
CA ILE A 120 23.95 29.59 -20.78
C ILE A 120 23.44 30.94 -21.29
N ILE A 121 22.72 31.69 -20.46
CA ILE A 121 22.26 33.05 -20.78
C ILE A 121 23.46 33.95 -21.11
N ARG A 122 24.51 33.91 -20.28
CA ARG A 122 25.73 34.71 -20.54
C ARG A 122 26.42 34.33 -21.85
N ILE A 123 26.53 33.04 -22.15
CA ILE A 123 27.15 32.56 -23.40
C ILE A 123 26.32 32.98 -24.61
N GLY A 124 25.00 32.83 -24.56
CA GLY A 124 24.14 33.27 -25.66
C GLY A 124 24.17 34.79 -25.85
N ASN A 125 24.17 35.57 -24.77
CA ASN A 125 24.32 37.02 -24.84
C ASN A 125 25.66 37.41 -25.46
N GLY A 126 26.76 36.70 -25.14
CA GLY A 126 28.06 36.93 -25.78
C GLY A 126 28.06 36.65 -27.29
N ILE A 127 27.38 35.60 -27.75
CA ILE A 127 27.20 35.33 -29.18
C ILE A 127 26.34 36.42 -29.85
N VAL A 128 25.30 36.91 -29.15
CA VAL A 128 24.43 38.00 -29.62
C VAL A 128 25.19 39.32 -29.71
N GLU A 129 26.01 39.66 -28.72
CA GLU A 129 26.86 40.86 -28.68
C GLU A 129 27.86 40.85 -29.85
N ILE A 130 28.51 39.71 -30.14
CA ILE A 130 29.40 39.57 -31.31
C ILE A 130 28.65 39.84 -32.62
N TYR A 131 27.40 39.41 -32.74
CA TYR A 131 26.57 39.73 -33.91
C TYR A 131 26.23 41.22 -33.96
N GLU A 132 25.88 41.84 -32.83
CA GLU A 132 25.48 43.26 -32.76
C GLU A 132 26.63 44.22 -33.05
N ASP A 133 27.87 43.84 -32.71
CA ASP A 133 29.09 44.60 -32.99
C ASP A 133 29.52 44.57 -34.48
N LEU A 134 28.93 43.69 -35.30
CA LEU A 134 29.21 43.65 -36.74
C LEU A 134 28.63 44.88 -37.44
N LYS A 135 29.47 45.64 -38.16
CA LYS A 135 28.99 46.78 -38.96
C LYS A 135 27.91 46.41 -39.99
N ALA A 136 27.89 45.15 -40.45
CA ALA A 136 26.91 44.64 -41.39
C ALA A 136 25.54 44.32 -40.75
N SER A 137 25.45 44.06 -39.44
CA SER A 137 24.23 43.63 -38.74
C SER A 137 23.11 44.66 -38.86
N LYS A 138 23.44 45.95 -38.70
CA LYS A 138 22.51 47.08 -38.87
C LYS A 138 21.86 47.10 -40.26
N TYR A 139 22.62 46.78 -41.30
CA TYR A 139 22.11 46.74 -42.69
C TYR A 139 21.31 45.47 -42.97
N LEU A 140 21.64 44.35 -42.30
CA LEU A 140 20.87 43.11 -42.39
C LEU A 140 19.48 43.26 -41.76
N GLU A 141 19.38 44.02 -40.67
CA GLU A 141 18.11 44.31 -39.99
C GLU A 141 17.31 45.42 -40.70
N GLU A 142 17.95 46.52 -41.13
CA GLU A 142 17.29 47.66 -41.79
C GLU A 142 16.68 47.31 -43.16
N TYR A 143 17.28 46.37 -43.89
CA TYR A 143 16.85 45.96 -45.24
C TYR A 143 16.27 44.54 -45.30
N ASP A 144 16.02 43.92 -44.15
CA ASP A 144 15.45 42.58 -44.01
C ASP A 144 16.19 41.49 -44.81
N ILE A 145 17.51 41.57 -44.82
CA ILE A 145 18.37 40.69 -45.64
C ILE A 145 18.66 39.41 -44.87
N THR A 146 18.33 38.27 -45.49
CA THR A 146 18.49 36.95 -44.87
C THR A 146 19.33 35.99 -45.70
N THR A 147 19.62 36.32 -46.96
CA THR A 147 20.48 35.52 -47.85
C THR A 147 21.75 36.25 -48.32
N PRO A 148 22.85 35.53 -48.63
CA PRO A 148 24.04 36.10 -49.26
C PRO A 148 23.74 36.78 -50.59
N GLU A 149 22.78 36.27 -51.38
CA GLU A 149 22.39 36.87 -52.66
C GLU A 149 21.68 38.23 -52.50
N GLU A 150 20.82 38.39 -51.50
CA GLU A 150 20.18 39.67 -51.16
C GLU A 150 21.19 40.73 -50.74
N TYR A 151 22.17 40.34 -49.92
CA TYR A 151 23.24 41.25 -49.53
C TYR A 151 24.10 41.70 -50.70
N GLN A 152 24.42 40.79 -51.63
CA GLN A 152 25.13 41.16 -52.85
C GLN A 152 24.31 42.11 -53.74
N LYS A 153 22.98 41.98 -53.75
CA LYS A 153 22.10 42.93 -54.43
C LYS A 153 22.12 44.30 -53.75
N LEU A 154 22.06 44.36 -52.42
CA LEU A 154 22.16 45.61 -51.65
C LEU A 154 23.52 46.30 -51.86
N ARG A 155 24.61 45.54 -51.91
CA ARG A 155 25.98 46.04 -52.14
C ARG A 155 26.15 46.74 -53.50
N ARG A 156 25.31 46.40 -54.48
CA ARG A 156 25.29 47.08 -55.80
C ARG A 156 24.55 48.42 -55.75
N GLN A 157 23.71 48.65 -54.74
CA GLN A 157 22.89 49.85 -54.59
C GLN A 157 23.48 50.84 -53.57
N ILE A 158 24.23 50.36 -52.57
CA ILE A 158 24.84 51.18 -51.53
C ILE A 158 26.38 51.12 -51.63
N PRO A 159 27.05 52.22 -52.02
CA PRO A 159 28.52 52.30 -52.03
C PRO A 159 29.08 52.18 -50.61
N ASN A 160 30.18 51.44 -50.42
CA ASN A 160 30.85 51.20 -49.13
C ASN A 160 30.07 50.35 -48.10
N LEU A 161 29.15 49.49 -48.55
CA LEU A 161 28.52 48.50 -47.66
C LEU A 161 29.60 47.61 -47.00
N PRO A 162 29.54 47.36 -45.67
CA PRO A 162 30.47 46.47 -44.95
C PRO A 162 30.54 45.06 -45.56
N ASP A 163 31.55 44.26 -45.20
CA ASP A 163 31.59 42.85 -45.63
C ASP A 163 30.76 41.97 -44.67
N LEU A 164 30.20 40.87 -45.19
CA LEU A 164 29.47 39.86 -44.40
C LEU A 164 30.38 38.91 -43.63
N GLY A 165 31.67 38.91 -43.98
CA GLY A 165 32.67 38.08 -43.33
C GLY A 165 32.74 38.40 -41.85
N LEU A 166 32.44 37.41 -41.02
CA LEU A 166 32.88 37.42 -39.63
C LEU A 166 34.40 37.64 -39.62
N PRO A 167 34.92 38.59 -38.82
CA PRO A 167 36.35 38.72 -38.58
C PRO A 167 36.97 37.34 -38.29
N ALA A 168 38.18 37.08 -38.80
CA ALA A 168 38.79 35.75 -38.72
C ALA A 168 38.97 35.23 -37.27
N GLY A 169 38.92 36.11 -36.27
CA GLY A 169 38.94 35.76 -34.85
C GLY A 169 37.59 35.31 -34.27
N ASP A 170 36.47 35.70 -34.88
CA ASP A 170 35.13 35.57 -34.28
C ASP A 170 34.49 34.21 -34.60
N VAL A 171 34.83 33.60 -35.75
CA VAL A 171 34.33 32.25 -36.13
C VAL A 171 34.81 31.16 -35.15
N PRO A 172 36.12 31.09 -34.80
CA PRO A 172 36.58 30.17 -33.74
C PRO A 172 35.94 30.46 -32.38
N GLU A 173 35.70 31.73 -32.04
CA GLU A 173 35.10 32.15 -30.77
C GLU A 173 33.62 31.74 -30.66
N ILE A 174 32.80 32.02 -31.68
CA ILE A 174 31.40 31.57 -31.76
C ILE A 174 31.33 30.04 -31.67
N LYS A 175 32.20 29.32 -32.40
CA LYS A 175 32.24 27.86 -32.34
C LYS A 175 32.63 27.35 -30.95
N SER A 176 33.50 28.05 -30.23
CA SER A 176 33.83 27.75 -28.84
C SER A 176 32.61 27.94 -27.93
N TYR A 177 31.91 29.07 -28.06
CA TYR A 177 30.70 29.34 -27.27
C TYR A 177 29.58 28.31 -27.52
N LEU A 178 29.37 27.90 -28.77
CA LEU A 178 28.41 26.84 -29.11
C LEU A 178 28.75 25.50 -28.47
N ASN A 179 30.03 25.09 -28.55
CA ASN A 179 30.48 23.83 -27.95
C ASN A 179 30.35 23.87 -26.42
N ASP A 180 30.69 25.00 -25.80
CA ASP A 180 30.55 25.21 -24.36
C ASP A 180 29.08 25.20 -23.92
N MET A 181 28.20 25.82 -24.71
CA MET A 181 26.75 25.79 -24.49
C MET A 181 26.22 24.35 -24.57
N LEU A 182 26.54 23.62 -25.65
CA LEU A 182 26.12 22.21 -25.82
C LEU A 182 26.63 21.31 -24.70
N ALA A 183 27.89 21.49 -24.28
CA ALA A 183 28.48 20.73 -23.19
C ALA A 183 27.77 20.99 -21.85
N LYS A 184 27.45 22.25 -21.54
CA LYS A 184 26.73 22.65 -20.32
C LYS A 184 25.28 22.15 -20.32
N VAL A 185 24.59 22.22 -21.45
CA VAL A 185 23.22 21.70 -21.61
C VAL A 185 23.20 20.17 -21.37
N LYS A 186 24.15 19.42 -21.95
CA LYS A 186 24.30 17.97 -21.71
C LYS A 186 24.65 17.64 -20.25
N GLN A 187 25.57 18.38 -19.64
CA GLN A 187 25.92 18.17 -18.23
C GLN A 187 24.74 18.41 -17.29
N CYS A 188 23.94 19.43 -17.57
CA CYS A 188 22.74 19.75 -16.82
C CYS A 188 21.68 18.64 -16.97
N HIS A 189 21.46 18.16 -18.19
CA HIS A 189 20.60 17.01 -18.49
C HIS A 189 20.97 15.80 -17.64
N ASP A 190 22.24 15.39 -17.68
CA ASP A 190 22.69 14.18 -16.99
C ASP A 190 22.55 14.29 -15.47
N LYS A 191 22.70 15.51 -14.91
CA LYS A 191 22.46 15.75 -13.47
C LYS A 191 20.99 15.68 -13.10
N ALA A 192 20.12 16.35 -13.86
CA ALA A 192 18.68 16.31 -13.64
C ALA A 192 18.13 14.88 -13.79
N GLU A 193 18.61 14.14 -14.79
CA GLU A 193 18.18 12.78 -15.06
C GLU A 193 18.58 11.79 -13.96
N ARG A 194 19.76 11.95 -13.36
CA ARG A 194 20.16 11.14 -12.19
C ARG A 194 19.21 11.35 -10.99
N VAL A 195 18.86 12.59 -10.68
CA VAL A 195 17.91 12.90 -9.61
C VAL A 195 16.52 12.33 -9.92
N ARG A 196 16.08 12.43 -11.18
CA ARG A 196 14.82 11.85 -11.65
C ARG A 196 14.77 10.34 -11.43
N VAL A 197 15.81 9.60 -11.82
CA VAL A 197 15.91 8.14 -11.63
C VAL A 197 15.90 7.76 -10.15
N GLU A 198 16.59 8.51 -9.29
CA GLU A 198 16.58 8.25 -7.85
C GLU A 198 15.21 8.52 -7.19
N LEU A 199 14.52 9.59 -7.61
CA LEU A 199 13.15 9.87 -7.19
C LEU A 199 12.16 8.80 -7.65
N ASP A 200 12.31 8.34 -8.90
CA ASP A 200 11.47 7.27 -9.45
C ASP A 200 11.65 5.95 -8.69
N SER A 201 12.90 5.59 -8.38
CA SER A 201 13.19 4.43 -7.54
C SER A 201 12.65 4.59 -6.12
N PHE A 202 12.79 5.77 -5.51
CA PHE A 202 12.25 6.06 -4.17
C PHE A 202 10.72 5.92 -4.15
N GLY A 203 10.02 6.59 -5.07
CA GLY A 203 8.55 6.47 -5.17
C GLY A 203 8.10 5.04 -5.47
N THR A 204 8.81 4.33 -6.34
CA THR A 204 8.49 2.93 -6.69
C THR A 204 8.64 1.99 -5.50
N ASP A 205 9.75 2.07 -4.75
CA ASP A 205 9.96 1.24 -3.56
C ASP A 205 8.94 1.56 -2.44
N MET A 206 8.57 2.84 -2.29
CA MET A 206 7.52 3.23 -1.35
C MET A 206 6.18 2.54 -1.66
N ARG A 207 5.80 2.48 -2.94
CA ARG A 207 4.54 1.89 -3.40
C ARG A 207 4.53 0.38 -3.51
N ALA A 208 5.66 -0.21 -3.91
CA ALA A 208 5.76 -1.64 -4.17
C ALA A 208 6.13 -2.44 -2.91
N LYS A 209 6.75 -1.81 -1.91
CA LYS A 209 7.31 -2.49 -0.74
C LYS A 209 6.85 -1.88 0.58
N VAL A 210 7.09 -0.58 0.80
CA VAL A 210 6.89 0.06 2.11
C VAL A 210 5.40 0.11 2.49
N LEU A 211 4.57 0.76 1.66
CA LEU A 211 3.13 0.88 1.93
C LEU A 211 2.45 -0.48 2.00
N PRO A 212 2.64 -1.41 1.04
CA PRO A 212 2.06 -2.75 1.14
C PRO A 212 2.47 -3.51 2.41
N GLY A 213 3.75 -3.42 2.81
CA GLY A 213 4.23 -4.05 4.04
C GLY A 213 3.54 -3.50 5.29
N ILE A 214 3.42 -2.17 5.42
CA ILE A 214 2.72 -1.53 6.53
C ILE A 214 1.24 -1.91 6.54
N THR A 215 0.56 -1.83 5.39
CA THR A 215 -0.86 -2.19 5.26
C THR A 215 -1.09 -3.65 5.62
N LEU A 216 -0.22 -4.56 5.17
CA LEU A 216 -0.29 -5.98 5.49
C LEU A 216 -0.20 -6.21 7.01
N ARG A 217 0.78 -5.60 7.69
CA ARG A 217 0.88 -5.72 9.16
C ARG A 217 -0.33 -5.13 9.88
N LEU A 218 -0.86 -4.00 9.41
CA LEU A 218 -2.10 -3.41 9.94
C LEU A 218 -3.32 -4.34 9.77
N GLN A 219 -3.41 -5.07 8.65
CA GLN A 219 -4.47 -6.06 8.44
C GLN A 219 -4.37 -7.21 9.45
N PHE A 220 -3.18 -7.76 9.66
CA PHE A 220 -2.95 -8.78 10.68
C PHE A 220 -3.32 -8.32 12.08
N ILE A 221 -2.94 -7.09 12.45
CA ILE A 221 -3.30 -6.52 13.75
C ILE A 221 -4.81 -6.32 13.85
N SER A 222 -5.47 -5.86 12.80
CA SER A 222 -6.91 -5.56 12.84
C SER A 222 -7.78 -6.82 12.87
N LYS A 223 -7.31 -7.92 12.29
CA LYS A 223 -8.04 -9.20 12.16
C LYS A 223 -7.59 -10.29 13.13
N ASN A 224 -6.80 -9.93 14.15
CA ASN A 224 -6.31 -10.89 15.13
C ASN A 224 -7.45 -11.53 15.96
N THR A 225 -7.22 -12.73 16.50
CA THR A 225 -8.22 -13.48 17.27
C THR A 225 -8.07 -13.33 18.78
N TYR A 226 -7.15 -12.51 19.30
CA TYR A 226 -6.84 -12.48 20.74
C TYR A 226 -8.06 -12.22 21.60
N GLN A 227 -8.93 -11.29 21.20
CA GLN A 227 -10.15 -10.99 21.96
C GLN A 227 -11.07 -12.22 22.08
N ALA A 228 -11.26 -12.97 21.00
CA ALA A 228 -12.06 -14.19 20.99
C ALA A 228 -11.37 -15.31 21.79
N ASP A 229 -10.07 -15.50 21.61
CA ASP A 229 -9.26 -16.49 22.35
C ASP A 229 -9.32 -16.25 23.87
N ILE A 230 -9.24 -14.99 24.29
CA ILE A 230 -9.35 -14.59 25.70
C ILE A 230 -10.74 -14.94 26.25
N GLN A 231 -11.81 -14.70 25.49
CA GLN A 231 -13.17 -15.06 25.90
C GLN A 231 -13.35 -16.58 26.04
N VAL A 232 -12.79 -17.37 25.13
CA VAL A 232 -12.80 -18.84 25.22
C VAL A 232 -12.04 -19.31 26.45
N LEU A 233 -10.83 -18.78 26.68
CA LEU A 233 -10.03 -19.11 27.86
C LEU A 233 -10.73 -18.73 29.17
N GLN A 234 -11.39 -17.57 29.23
CA GLN A 234 -12.16 -17.14 30.39
C GLN A 234 -13.27 -18.14 30.70
N LYS A 235 -13.98 -18.62 29.68
CA LYS A 235 -15.06 -19.61 29.84
C LYS A 235 -14.54 -20.95 30.37
N ASP A 236 -13.38 -21.39 29.89
CA ASP A 236 -12.71 -22.61 30.38
C ASP A 236 -12.21 -22.46 31.83
N ILE A 237 -11.72 -21.28 32.18
CA ILE A 237 -11.31 -20.90 33.53
C ILE A 237 -12.52 -20.93 34.48
N ASP A 238 -13.64 -20.31 34.09
CA ASP A 238 -14.85 -20.25 34.91
C ASP A 238 -15.42 -21.65 35.16
N GLN A 239 -15.44 -22.50 34.13
CA GLN A 239 -15.88 -23.90 34.27
C GLN A 239 -14.96 -24.68 35.22
N ARG A 240 -13.64 -24.53 35.06
CA ARG A 240 -12.67 -25.23 35.92
C ARG A 240 -12.71 -24.73 37.36
N ALA A 241 -12.97 -23.44 37.59
CA ALA A 241 -13.20 -22.89 38.92
C ALA A 241 -14.42 -23.54 39.59
N ALA A 242 -15.53 -23.69 38.85
CA ALA A 242 -16.71 -24.40 39.35
C ALA A 242 -16.41 -25.87 39.72
N ASP A 243 -15.62 -26.58 38.90
CA ASP A 243 -15.19 -27.95 39.19
C ASP A 243 -14.30 -28.03 40.45
N ILE A 244 -13.38 -27.07 40.63
CA ILE A 244 -12.52 -26.96 41.81
C ILE A 244 -13.35 -26.70 43.07
N ASP A 245 -14.34 -25.81 43.00
CA ASP A 245 -15.23 -25.50 44.11
C ASP A 245 -16.06 -26.70 44.54
N GLU A 246 -16.52 -27.51 43.58
CA GLU A 246 -17.22 -28.75 43.89
C GLU A 246 -16.30 -29.77 44.56
N LEU A 247 -15.07 -29.96 44.05
CA LEU A 247 -14.07 -30.82 44.69
C LEU A 247 -13.67 -30.33 46.09
N ASN A 248 -13.62 -29.01 46.32
CA ASN A 248 -13.40 -28.44 47.65
C ASN A 248 -14.53 -28.82 48.62
N LYS A 249 -15.80 -28.67 48.21
CA LYS A 249 -16.95 -29.07 49.03
C LYS A 249 -16.93 -30.57 49.36
N GLN A 250 -16.62 -31.42 48.37
CA GLN A 250 -16.51 -32.87 48.56
C GLN A 250 -15.37 -33.22 49.52
N TYR A 251 -14.21 -32.59 49.39
CA TYR A 251 -13.08 -32.76 50.28
C TYR A 251 -13.42 -32.36 51.73
N ASP A 252 -14.05 -31.19 51.92
CA ASP A 252 -14.42 -30.68 53.25
C ASP A 252 -15.44 -31.58 53.94
N GLN A 253 -16.42 -32.11 53.19
CA GLN A 253 -17.37 -33.10 53.71
C GLN A 253 -16.65 -34.36 54.20
N LEU A 254 -15.73 -34.91 53.40
CA LEU A 254 -14.97 -36.12 53.76
C LEU A 254 -14.07 -35.91 54.98
N VAL A 255 -13.44 -34.74 55.12
CA VAL A 255 -12.61 -34.42 56.29
C VAL A 255 -13.46 -34.25 57.55
N GLN A 256 -14.62 -33.59 57.47
CA GLN A 256 -15.52 -33.48 58.61
C GLN A 256 -16.09 -34.83 59.05
N GLU A 257 -16.42 -35.70 58.10
CA GLU A 257 -16.84 -37.06 58.37
C GLU A 257 -15.70 -37.88 59.01
N ALA A 258 -14.45 -37.67 58.59
CA ALA A 258 -13.28 -38.36 59.16
C ALA A 258 -13.06 -37.98 60.61
N ILE A 259 -13.20 -36.68 60.92
CA ILE A 259 -13.07 -36.14 62.28
C ILE A 259 -14.20 -36.67 63.17
N LYS A 260 -15.45 -36.70 62.67
CA LYS A 260 -16.60 -37.26 63.42
C LYS A 260 -16.44 -38.75 63.70
N SER A 261 -15.92 -39.51 62.73
CA SER A 261 -15.65 -40.95 62.87
C SER A 261 -14.48 -41.23 63.82
N ALA A 262 -13.40 -40.46 63.76
CA ALA A 262 -12.24 -40.60 64.66
C ALA A 262 -12.58 -40.27 66.14
N ALA A 263 -13.56 -39.39 66.39
CA ALA A 263 -14.01 -39.03 67.74
C ALA A 263 -14.72 -40.17 68.49
N THR A 264 -15.10 -41.27 67.81
CA THR A 264 -15.82 -42.41 68.43
C THR A 264 -14.92 -43.48 69.07
N LEU A 265 -13.59 -43.34 69.01
CA LEU A 265 -12.58 -44.15 69.74
C LEU A 265 -12.82 -45.69 69.78
N ASN A 266 -13.27 -46.28 68.67
CA ASN A 266 -13.33 -47.72 68.46
C ASN A 266 -12.34 -48.14 67.35
N ILE A 267 -11.94 -49.42 67.30
CA ILE A 267 -11.00 -49.96 66.27
C ILE A 267 -11.51 -49.68 64.83
N GLY A 268 -12.83 -49.53 64.66
CA GLY A 268 -13.46 -49.07 63.41
C GLY A 268 -13.16 -47.61 63.04
N GLY A 269 -13.05 -46.69 64.00
CA GLY A 269 -12.73 -45.27 63.78
C GLY A 269 -11.30 -45.01 63.29
N LEU A 270 -10.34 -45.87 63.65
CA LEU A 270 -8.95 -45.82 63.16
C LEU A 270 -8.81 -46.32 61.71
N ILE A 271 -9.64 -47.28 61.29
CA ILE A 271 -9.70 -47.79 59.91
C ILE A 271 -10.44 -46.79 58.99
N LEU A 272 -11.50 -46.15 59.50
CA LEU A 272 -12.24 -45.06 58.83
C LEU A 272 -11.35 -43.84 58.51
N GLY A 273 -10.43 -43.47 59.40
CA GLY A 273 -9.46 -42.40 59.16
C GLY A 273 -8.45 -42.68 58.03
N ILE A 274 -8.06 -43.95 57.85
CA ILE A 274 -7.13 -44.37 56.78
C ILE A 274 -7.85 -44.38 55.42
N TYR A 275 -9.08 -44.88 55.35
CA TYR A 275 -9.86 -44.96 54.11
C TYR A 275 -10.29 -43.57 53.59
N GLN A 276 -10.83 -42.73 54.47
CA GLN A 276 -11.17 -41.36 54.10
C GLN A 276 -9.91 -40.55 53.77
N GLY A 277 -8.76 -40.88 54.37
CA GLY A 277 -7.45 -40.37 53.98
C GLY A 277 -7.05 -40.68 52.53
N VAL A 278 -7.27 -41.91 52.03
CA VAL A 278 -6.92 -42.28 50.63
C VAL A 278 -7.85 -41.63 49.61
N LYS A 279 -9.16 -41.52 49.89
CA LYS A 279 -10.11 -40.78 49.04
C LYS A 279 -9.86 -39.27 49.06
N ALA A 280 -9.66 -38.70 50.25
CA ALA A 280 -9.28 -37.31 50.40
C ALA A 280 -7.96 -37.03 49.67
N GLU A 281 -7.00 -37.95 49.69
CA GLU A 281 -5.75 -37.85 48.95
C GLU A 281 -5.96 -37.88 47.42
N LYS A 282 -6.87 -38.71 46.91
CA LYS A 282 -7.21 -38.74 45.47
C LYS A 282 -7.90 -37.45 45.02
N ILE A 283 -8.90 -36.96 45.78
CA ILE A 283 -9.58 -35.67 45.52
C ILE A 283 -8.58 -34.52 45.65
N ARG A 284 -7.68 -34.58 46.63
CA ARG A 284 -6.60 -33.60 46.82
C ARG A 284 -5.68 -33.55 45.60
N LYS A 285 -5.26 -34.71 45.08
CA LYS A 285 -4.44 -34.80 43.86
C LYS A 285 -5.17 -34.23 42.64
N GLU A 286 -6.44 -34.59 42.45
CA GLU A 286 -7.26 -34.12 41.32
C GLU A 286 -7.50 -32.61 41.39
N ARG A 287 -7.89 -32.09 42.55
CA ARG A 287 -8.03 -30.66 42.81
C ARG A 287 -6.71 -29.92 42.58
N ASN A 288 -5.60 -30.45 43.09
CA ASN A 288 -4.29 -29.81 42.91
C ASN A 288 -3.91 -29.77 41.42
N SER A 289 -4.15 -30.83 40.66
CA SER A 289 -3.97 -30.84 39.20
C SER A 289 -4.86 -29.82 38.49
N LEU A 290 -6.12 -29.67 38.89
CA LEU A 290 -6.99 -28.62 38.34
C LEU A 290 -6.52 -27.21 38.73
N LYS A 291 -6.01 -27.00 39.94
CA LYS A 291 -5.41 -25.72 40.37
C LYS A 291 -4.15 -25.37 39.58
N GLU A 292 -3.30 -26.35 39.27
CA GLU A 292 -2.13 -26.17 38.41
C GLU A 292 -2.55 -25.79 36.99
N ALA A 293 -3.52 -26.52 36.41
CA ALA A 293 -4.07 -26.20 35.09
C ALA A 293 -4.75 -24.82 35.07
N GLN A 294 -5.44 -24.44 36.15
CA GLN A 294 -6.04 -23.12 36.34
C GLN A 294 -4.98 -22.02 36.37
N GLN A 295 -3.89 -22.23 37.10
CA GLN A 295 -2.79 -21.28 37.17
C GLN A 295 -2.12 -21.09 35.79
N ALA A 296 -1.91 -22.19 35.05
CA ALA A 296 -1.38 -22.13 33.69
C ALA A 296 -2.33 -21.38 32.74
N ALA A 297 -3.64 -21.62 32.83
CA ALA A 297 -4.64 -20.90 32.04
C ALA A 297 -4.68 -19.40 32.36
N ASN A 298 -4.60 -19.04 33.65
CA ASN A 298 -4.53 -17.64 34.10
C ASN A 298 -3.26 -16.94 33.58
N GLN A 299 -2.10 -17.62 33.61
CA GLN A 299 -0.85 -17.10 33.05
C GLN A 299 -0.96 -16.90 31.54
N LYS A 300 -1.54 -17.87 30.81
CA LYS A 300 -1.78 -17.76 29.37
C LYS A 300 -2.73 -16.60 29.04
N MET A 301 -3.79 -16.42 29.83
CA MET A 301 -4.73 -15.32 29.67
C MET A 301 -4.06 -13.96 29.94
N ALA A 302 -3.24 -13.85 30.99
CA ALA A 302 -2.45 -12.66 31.25
C ALA A 302 -1.48 -12.34 30.11
N GLY A 303 -0.80 -13.36 29.56
CA GLY A 303 0.07 -13.23 28.39
C GLY A 303 -0.69 -12.71 27.16
N LYS A 304 -1.83 -13.32 26.82
CA LYS A 304 -2.68 -12.89 25.70
C LYS A 304 -3.23 -11.47 25.86
N ASN A 305 -3.63 -11.08 27.08
CA ASN A 305 -4.10 -9.72 27.36
C ASN A 305 -3.00 -8.69 27.15
N GLN A 306 -1.77 -8.98 27.62
CA GLN A 306 -0.62 -8.12 27.38
C GLN A 306 -0.34 -8.00 25.88
N THR A 307 -0.29 -9.12 25.15
CA THR A 307 -0.08 -9.12 23.70
C THR A 307 -1.15 -8.32 22.96
N LEU A 308 -2.43 -8.47 23.29
CA LEU A 308 -3.51 -7.67 22.70
C LEU A 308 -3.32 -6.18 22.96
N SER A 309 -2.94 -5.79 24.18
CA SER A 309 -2.65 -4.39 24.51
C SER A 309 -1.47 -3.86 23.70
N SER A 310 -0.39 -4.64 23.57
CA SER A 310 0.77 -4.29 22.75
C SER A 310 0.40 -4.15 21.28
N LEU A 311 -0.38 -5.07 20.72
CA LEU A 311 -0.85 -5.00 19.33
C LEU A 311 -1.68 -3.73 19.07
N ASN A 312 -2.53 -3.30 20.01
CA ASN A 312 -3.27 -2.05 19.87
C ASN A 312 -2.35 -0.82 19.85
N LYS A 313 -1.29 -0.80 20.66
CA LYS A 313 -0.29 0.28 20.63
C LYS A 313 0.46 0.29 19.30
N VAL A 314 0.94 -0.87 18.86
CA VAL A 314 1.64 -1.02 17.58
C VAL A 314 0.73 -0.66 16.40
N ARG A 315 -0.58 -0.93 16.49
CA ARG A 315 -1.58 -0.48 15.51
C ARG A 315 -1.56 1.03 15.38
N ASP A 316 -1.59 1.76 16.50
CA ASP A 316 -1.63 3.22 16.49
C ASP A 316 -0.33 3.79 15.88
N ASP A 317 0.82 3.19 16.24
CA ASP A 317 2.13 3.56 15.68
C ASP A 317 2.19 3.29 14.16
N LEU A 318 1.73 2.13 13.71
CA LEU A 318 1.69 1.77 12.28
C LEU A 318 0.64 2.57 11.50
N GLN A 319 -0.49 2.94 12.09
CA GLN A 319 -1.48 3.82 11.47
C GLN A 319 -0.88 5.22 11.26
N ASN A 320 -0.17 5.74 12.25
CA ASN A 320 0.55 7.00 12.13
C ASN A 320 1.64 6.90 11.05
N LEU A 321 2.43 5.82 11.04
CA LEU A 321 3.44 5.56 10.01
C LEU A 321 2.81 5.46 8.61
N SER A 322 1.70 4.74 8.48
CA SER A 322 0.96 4.60 7.22
C SER A 322 0.47 5.95 6.72
N TYR A 323 -0.08 6.78 7.61
CA TYR A 323 -0.54 8.12 7.26
C TYR A 323 0.62 8.98 6.72
N VAL A 324 1.74 9.07 7.45
CA VAL A 324 2.88 9.87 6.97
C VAL A 324 3.53 9.29 5.73
N ALA A 325 3.50 7.97 5.53
CA ALA A 325 4.03 7.32 4.35
C ALA A 325 3.16 7.61 3.12
N ILE A 326 1.83 7.64 3.25
CA ILE A 326 0.91 8.03 2.18
C ILE A 326 1.15 9.51 1.80
N GLU A 327 1.25 10.40 2.79
CA GLU A 327 1.55 11.82 2.55
C GLU A 327 2.93 12.02 1.90
N ALA A 328 3.94 11.26 2.33
CA ALA A 328 5.26 11.25 1.73
C ALA A 328 5.27 10.70 0.30
N GLU A 329 4.41 9.72 0.00
CA GLU A 329 4.24 9.16 -1.33
C GLU A 329 3.62 10.21 -2.28
N VAL A 330 2.56 10.91 -1.85
CA VAL A 330 1.97 12.03 -2.59
C VAL A 330 3.00 13.15 -2.81
N ALA A 331 3.77 13.51 -1.78
CA ALA A 331 4.83 14.50 -1.90
C ALA A 331 5.92 14.06 -2.88
N THR A 332 6.32 12.78 -2.85
CA THR A 332 7.28 12.19 -3.80
C THR A 332 6.74 12.24 -5.22
N GLN A 333 5.47 11.91 -5.44
CA GLN A 333 4.86 12.04 -6.77
C GLN A 333 4.91 13.48 -7.28
N ASN A 334 4.58 14.45 -6.45
CA ASN A 334 4.62 15.85 -6.85
C ASN A 334 6.05 16.30 -7.17
N LEU A 335 7.04 15.86 -6.37
CA LEU A 335 8.47 16.04 -6.70
C LEU A 335 8.82 15.41 -8.04
N MET A 336 8.39 14.17 -8.29
CA MET A 336 8.64 13.48 -9.57
C MET A 336 8.06 14.26 -10.75
N LEU A 337 6.85 14.82 -10.64
CA LEU A 337 6.26 15.62 -11.72
C LEU A 337 7.04 16.90 -12.01
N VAL A 338 7.52 17.59 -10.96
CA VAL A 338 8.37 18.77 -11.11
C VAL A 338 9.68 18.40 -11.82
N TRP A 339 10.32 17.29 -11.39
CA TRP A 339 11.57 16.82 -11.98
C TRP A 339 11.42 16.24 -13.39
N ASN A 340 10.32 15.56 -13.69
CA ASN A 340 10.00 15.09 -15.04
C ASN A 340 9.81 16.27 -15.99
N SER A 341 9.06 17.30 -15.56
CA SER A 341 8.91 18.56 -16.32
C SER A 341 10.27 19.15 -16.68
N LEU A 342 11.14 19.28 -15.69
CA LEU A 342 12.47 19.82 -15.90
C LEU A 342 13.29 18.96 -16.87
N SER A 343 13.30 17.64 -16.70
CA SER A 343 14.03 16.72 -17.58
C SER A 343 13.52 16.86 -19.02
N ASP A 344 12.20 16.87 -19.24
CA ASP A 344 11.59 17.04 -20.57
C ASP A 344 12.02 18.36 -21.24
N TYR A 345 12.10 19.46 -20.48
CA TYR A 345 12.59 20.75 -21.00
C TYR A 345 14.08 20.74 -21.33
N ILE A 346 14.91 20.07 -20.53
CA ILE A 346 16.33 19.97 -20.81
C ILE A 346 16.57 19.05 -22.03
N VAL A 347 15.88 17.91 -22.13
CA VAL A 347 15.91 17.03 -23.31
C VAL A 347 15.52 17.80 -24.57
N ALA A 348 14.45 18.57 -24.51
CA ALA A 348 14.03 19.45 -25.60
C ALA A 348 15.14 20.43 -26.00
N SER A 349 15.78 21.07 -25.02
CA SER A 349 16.89 21.99 -25.26
C SER A 349 18.08 21.30 -25.92
N VAL A 350 18.46 20.09 -25.46
CA VAL A 350 19.52 19.27 -26.10
C VAL A 350 19.17 18.97 -27.57
N GLN A 351 17.92 18.61 -27.85
CA GLN A 351 17.47 18.32 -29.21
C GLN A 351 17.57 19.53 -30.14
N GLU A 352 17.23 20.73 -29.66
CA GLU A 352 17.36 21.95 -30.47
C GLU A 352 18.82 22.33 -30.73
N VAL A 353 19.72 22.18 -29.74
CA VAL A 353 21.16 22.45 -29.95
C VAL A 353 21.77 21.46 -30.96
N ASN A 354 21.32 20.21 -31.00
CA ASN A 354 21.79 19.21 -31.97
C ASN A 354 21.34 19.46 -33.43
N LYS A 355 20.49 20.46 -33.67
CA LYS A 355 20.06 20.88 -35.01
C LYS A 355 20.90 22.03 -35.59
N LEU A 356 21.83 22.61 -34.83
CA LEU A 356 22.64 23.78 -35.21
C LEU A 356 23.72 23.50 -36.28
N ASN A 357 23.50 22.55 -37.20
CA ASN A 357 24.61 21.90 -37.89
C ASN A 357 25.07 22.66 -39.14
N GLU A 358 24.24 23.56 -39.69
CA GLU A 358 24.53 24.32 -40.91
C GLU A 358 23.82 25.69 -40.90
N ALA A 359 24.51 26.77 -40.51
CA ALA A 359 23.93 28.12 -40.50
C ALA A 359 24.26 28.87 -41.81
N VAL A 360 23.25 29.13 -42.64
CA VAL A 360 23.38 29.87 -43.93
C VAL A 360 23.01 31.36 -43.78
N SER A 361 22.71 31.85 -42.57
CA SER A 361 22.45 33.27 -42.29
C SER A 361 22.76 33.67 -40.85
N LEU A 362 23.53 34.75 -40.65
CA LEU A 362 23.93 35.25 -39.33
C LEU A 362 22.73 35.67 -38.46
N ARG A 363 21.67 36.22 -39.05
CA ARG A 363 20.46 36.63 -38.32
C ARG A 363 19.66 35.43 -37.79
N LYS A 364 19.51 34.38 -38.60
CA LYS A 364 18.89 33.11 -38.16
C LYS A 364 19.69 32.45 -37.06
N PHE A 365 21.01 32.50 -37.16
CA PHE A 365 21.91 31.96 -36.14
C PHE A 365 21.76 32.71 -34.80
N LYS A 366 21.70 34.06 -34.80
CA LYS A 366 21.36 34.86 -33.60
C LYS A 366 20.02 34.41 -32.99
N ASN A 367 18.97 34.29 -33.80
CA ASN A 367 17.64 33.89 -33.32
C ASN A 367 17.64 32.46 -32.75
N GLN A 368 18.34 31.52 -33.37
CA GLN A 368 18.52 30.16 -32.83
C GLN A 368 19.19 30.18 -31.45
N ILE A 369 20.18 31.05 -31.25
CA ILE A 369 20.88 31.17 -29.96
C ILE A 369 20.01 31.81 -28.88
N VAL A 370 19.25 32.84 -29.22
CA VAL A 370 18.23 33.42 -28.30
C VAL A 370 17.17 32.37 -27.92
N ASN A 371 16.75 31.53 -28.87
CA ASN A 371 15.79 30.46 -28.62
C ASN A 371 16.34 29.37 -27.70
N ILE A 372 17.64 29.10 -27.75
CA ILE A 372 18.30 28.15 -26.86
C ILE A 372 18.48 28.74 -25.46
N THR A 373 18.70 30.05 -25.31
CA THR A 373 18.93 30.68 -24.00
C THR A 373 17.66 31.03 -23.24
N ALA A 374 16.56 31.34 -23.92
CA ALA A 374 15.31 31.77 -23.27
C ALA A 374 14.74 30.77 -22.23
N PRO A 375 14.72 29.44 -22.44
CA PRO A 375 14.27 28.49 -21.41
C PRO A 375 15.08 28.54 -20.11
N TRP A 376 16.36 28.90 -20.19
CA TRP A 376 17.29 28.91 -19.05
C TRP A 376 17.05 30.08 -18.09
N GLU A 377 16.50 31.20 -18.55
CA GLU A 377 16.12 32.33 -17.70
C GLU A 377 15.08 31.93 -16.67
N ARG A 378 14.11 31.11 -17.08
CA ARG A 378 13.09 30.65 -16.15
C ARG A 378 13.50 29.40 -15.38
N ILE A 379 14.26 28.45 -15.95
CA ILE A 379 14.87 27.36 -15.16
C ILE A 379 15.65 27.92 -13.96
N LYS A 380 16.36 29.04 -14.16
CA LYS A 380 17.07 29.77 -13.10
C LYS A 380 16.11 30.33 -12.04
N ALA A 381 15.06 31.06 -12.42
CA ALA A 381 14.07 31.62 -11.49
C ALA A 381 13.29 30.54 -10.71
N SER A 382 12.91 29.49 -11.40
CA SER A 382 12.22 28.32 -10.88
C SER A 382 13.05 27.53 -9.86
N SER A 383 14.36 27.43 -10.09
CA SER A 383 15.27 26.80 -9.13
C SER A 383 15.37 27.60 -7.83
N ASP A 384 15.33 28.94 -7.89
CA ASP A 384 15.31 29.80 -6.70
C ASP A 384 14.03 29.59 -5.87
N GLN A 385 12.89 29.41 -6.52
CA GLN A 385 11.61 29.17 -5.86
C GLN A 385 11.54 27.78 -5.22
N LEU A 386 11.99 26.72 -5.91
CA LEU A 386 12.09 25.38 -5.34
C LEU A 386 12.95 25.39 -4.06
N LEU A 387 14.12 26.03 -4.10
CA LEU A 387 15.00 26.17 -2.93
C LEU A 387 14.35 26.98 -1.80
N GLY A 388 13.50 27.96 -2.14
CA GLY A 388 12.68 28.71 -1.19
C GLY A 388 11.73 27.83 -0.39
N VAL A 389 10.95 26.96 -1.07
CA VAL A 389 10.00 26.05 -0.41
C VAL A 389 10.71 25.09 0.55
N PHE A 390 11.88 24.56 0.17
CA PHE A 390 12.69 23.73 1.07
C PHE A 390 13.18 24.50 2.30
N ALA A 391 13.65 25.74 2.12
CA ALA A 391 14.12 26.57 3.23
C ALA A 391 13.00 26.99 4.19
N GLU A 392 11.79 27.24 3.69
CA GLU A 392 10.60 27.52 4.50
C GLU A 392 10.15 26.29 5.29
N ALA A 393 10.07 25.13 4.63
CA ALA A 393 9.73 23.86 5.27
C ALA A 393 10.71 23.50 6.40
N ASP A 394 12.01 23.73 6.20
CA ASP A 394 13.03 23.51 7.24
C ASP A 394 12.81 24.41 8.46
N LYS A 395 12.60 25.71 8.24
CA LYS A 395 12.36 26.67 9.33
C LYS A 395 11.11 26.31 10.12
N GLU A 396 10.03 25.94 9.44
CA GLU A 396 8.76 25.57 10.07
C GLU A 396 8.86 24.26 10.85
N TYR A 397 9.53 23.25 10.28
CA TYR A 397 9.77 21.98 10.97
C TYR A 397 10.58 22.16 12.26
N GLU A 398 11.66 22.94 12.23
CA GLU A 398 12.46 23.23 13.44
C GLU A 398 11.68 24.04 14.48
N ARG A 399 10.82 24.97 14.04
CA ARG A 399 9.97 25.76 14.94
C ARG A 399 8.92 24.91 15.67
N ASN A 400 8.29 23.98 14.94
CA ASN A 400 7.26 23.09 15.48
C ASN A 400 7.84 21.95 16.34
N ARG A 401 9.15 21.69 16.30
CA ARG A 401 9.83 20.76 17.21
C ARG A 401 9.80 21.21 18.68
N SER A 402 9.46 22.48 18.94
CA SER A 402 9.36 23.08 20.29
C SER A 402 7.94 23.10 20.89
N GLY A 403 6.94 22.52 20.23
CA GLY A 403 5.58 22.40 20.76
C GLY A 403 4.77 21.36 20.00
N MET A 404 4.49 20.23 20.64
CA MET A 404 3.86 19.09 19.96
C MET A 404 2.36 19.02 20.26
N GLU A 405 1.53 19.46 19.31
CA GLU A 405 0.12 19.06 19.17
C GLU A 405 -0.14 18.63 17.72
N VAL A 406 -0.57 17.39 17.53
CA VAL A 406 -0.98 16.84 16.22
C VAL A 406 -2.50 16.99 16.09
N LYS A 407 -2.96 17.88 15.21
CA LYS A 407 -4.38 17.92 14.82
C LYS A 407 -4.65 16.89 13.73
N ARG A 408 -5.52 15.94 14.03
CA ARG A 408 -6.11 14.99 13.07
C ARG A 408 -7.26 15.66 12.32
N GLY A 409 -7.17 15.74 10.99
CA GLY A 409 -8.30 16.05 10.12
C GLY A 409 -8.47 14.93 9.10
N MET A 410 -9.53 14.13 9.23
CA MET A 410 -9.97 13.24 8.15
C MET A 410 -10.99 13.98 7.30
N SER A 411 -10.86 13.90 5.97
CA SER A 411 -11.92 14.24 5.03
C SER A 411 -12.23 13.02 4.17
N LEU A 412 -13.47 12.54 4.29
CA LEU A 412 -14.13 11.67 3.33
C LEU A 412 -14.80 12.57 2.29
N LEU A 413 -14.63 12.26 1.00
CA LEU A 413 -15.48 12.81 -0.05
C LEU A 413 -15.86 11.73 -1.05
N SER A 414 -17.17 11.51 -1.15
CA SER A 414 -17.84 10.96 -2.32
C SER A 414 -18.56 12.10 -3.03
N GLY A 415 -18.46 12.13 -4.35
CA GLY A 415 -19.20 13.04 -5.22
C GLY A 415 -19.30 12.39 -6.60
N GLN A 416 -20.45 11.74 -6.86
CA GLN A 416 -20.78 11.26 -8.20
C GLN A 416 -21.32 12.44 -9.03
N SER A 417 -20.75 12.63 -10.21
CA SER A 417 -21.41 13.27 -11.34
C SER A 417 -21.33 12.30 -12.51
N GLY A 418 -22.50 11.90 -13.03
CA GLY A 418 -22.62 11.11 -14.24
C GLY A 418 -22.19 11.94 -15.44
N ASP A 419 -20.98 11.67 -15.92
CA ASP A 419 -20.56 12.00 -17.26
C ASP A 419 -19.79 10.79 -17.81
N THR A 420 -19.90 10.51 -19.10
CA THR A 420 -19.27 9.32 -19.75
C THR A 420 -17.77 9.53 -20.03
N SER A 421 -17.17 10.54 -19.41
CA SER A 421 -15.77 10.91 -19.58
C SER A 421 -14.90 10.30 -18.47
N PHE A 422 -13.64 10.01 -18.81
CA PHE A 422 -12.67 9.46 -17.86
C PHE A 422 -12.57 10.28 -16.56
N ASN A 423 -12.58 9.59 -15.42
CA ASN A 423 -12.48 10.19 -14.10
C ASN A 423 -11.29 9.61 -13.30
N VAL A 424 -10.25 10.43 -13.14
CA VAL A 424 -9.03 10.07 -12.39
C VAL A 424 -9.28 9.83 -10.89
N VAL A 425 -10.29 10.48 -10.29
CA VAL A 425 -10.64 10.28 -8.88
C VAL A 425 -11.24 8.89 -8.68
N ASN A 426 -12.13 8.47 -9.58
CA ASN A 426 -12.67 7.11 -9.58
C ASN A 426 -11.56 6.08 -9.80
N LEU A 427 -10.69 6.31 -10.80
CA LEU A 427 -9.57 5.41 -11.09
C LEU A 427 -8.69 5.18 -9.86
N ARG A 428 -8.35 6.25 -9.13
CA ARG A 428 -7.57 6.18 -7.88
C ARG A 428 -8.34 5.50 -6.75
N ALA A 429 -9.63 5.76 -6.62
CA ALA A 429 -10.48 5.12 -5.62
C ALA A 429 -10.53 3.60 -5.83
N HIS A 430 -10.76 3.14 -7.07
CA HIS A 430 -10.74 1.73 -7.42
C HIS A 430 -9.38 1.08 -7.14
N ASN A 431 -8.27 1.74 -7.49
CA ASN A 431 -6.94 1.26 -7.12
C ASN A 431 -6.78 1.15 -5.59
N GLY A 432 -7.23 2.15 -4.83
CA GLY A 432 -7.15 2.15 -3.36
C GLY A 432 -7.88 0.95 -2.73
N VAL A 433 -9.11 0.68 -3.18
CA VAL A 433 -9.88 -0.51 -2.73
C VAL A 433 -9.18 -1.80 -3.15
N MET A 434 -8.67 -1.86 -4.38
CA MET A 434 -7.92 -3.01 -4.87
C MET A 434 -6.68 -3.31 -4.01
N GLN A 435 -5.90 -2.29 -3.62
CA GLN A 435 -4.73 -2.49 -2.74
C GLN A 435 -5.14 -2.98 -1.35
N GLN A 436 -6.26 -2.50 -0.82
CA GLN A 436 -6.79 -2.96 0.47
C GLN A 436 -7.23 -4.43 0.41
N ASN A 437 -7.92 -4.83 -0.66
CA ASN A 437 -8.33 -6.22 -0.87
C ASN A 437 -7.12 -7.13 -1.11
N ASN A 438 -6.11 -6.66 -1.87
CA ASN A 438 -4.86 -7.40 -2.07
C ASN A 438 -4.12 -7.66 -0.75
N ALA A 439 -4.02 -6.65 0.13
CA ALA A 439 -3.43 -6.82 1.45
C ALA A 439 -4.19 -7.86 2.30
N SER A 440 -5.52 -7.87 2.18
CA SER A 440 -6.38 -8.84 2.87
C SER A 440 -6.17 -10.26 2.32
N ALA A 441 -6.10 -10.42 0.99
CA ALA A 441 -5.79 -11.69 0.34
C ALA A 441 -4.40 -12.22 0.73
N GLN A 442 -3.37 -11.36 0.76
CA GLN A 442 -2.02 -11.76 1.21
C GLN A 442 -2.00 -12.18 2.68
N MET A 443 -2.74 -11.48 3.54
CA MET A 443 -2.85 -11.83 4.96
C MET A 443 -3.50 -13.20 5.13
N LEU A 444 -4.63 -13.44 4.46
CA LEU A 444 -5.33 -14.72 4.49
C LEU A 444 -4.47 -15.84 3.87
N PHE A 445 -3.73 -15.57 2.81
CA PHE A 445 -2.80 -16.52 2.20
C PHE A 445 -1.69 -16.92 3.19
N GLN A 446 -1.05 -15.95 3.87
CA GLN A 446 -0.04 -16.23 4.89
C GLN A 446 -0.60 -17.05 6.07
N GLN A 447 -1.88 -16.90 6.41
CA GLN A 447 -2.53 -17.68 7.48
C GLN A 447 -2.91 -19.10 7.06
N PHE A 448 -3.40 -19.28 5.82
CA PHE A 448 -4.08 -20.52 5.42
C PHE A 448 -3.37 -21.35 4.35
N ASP A 449 -2.40 -20.75 3.65
CA ASP A 449 -1.58 -21.32 2.58
C ASP A 449 -2.43 -22.10 1.58
N TYR A 450 -3.22 -21.36 0.79
CA TYR A 450 -4.17 -21.92 -0.16
C TYR A 450 -4.16 -21.10 -1.46
N VAL A 451 -4.36 -21.76 -2.60
CA VAL A 451 -4.41 -21.16 -3.94
C VAL A 451 -3.27 -20.18 -4.26
N SER A 452 -2.03 -20.55 -3.90
CA SER A 452 -0.84 -19.69 -4.03
C SER A 452 -0.64 -19.11 -5.44
N GLY A 453 -0.91 -19.87 -6.49
CA GLY A 453 -0.83 -19.39 -7.87
C GLY A 453 -1.83 -18.27 -8.19
N ALA A 454 -3.06 -18.39 -7.70
CA ALA A 454 -4.09 -17.35 -7.88
C ALA A 454 -3.75 -16.09 -7.08
N VAL A 455 -3.29 -16.26 -5.84
CA VAL A 455 -2.84 -15.15 -4.98
C VAL A 455 -1.68 -14.40 -5.62
N GLY A 456 -0.67 -15.11 -6.13
CA GLY A 456 0.48 -14.51 -6.81
C GLY A 456 0.06 -13.70 -8.04
N THR A 457 -0.79 -14.28 -8.88
CA THR A 457 -1.31 -13.61 -10.09
C THR A 457 -2.07 -12.33 -9.75
N MET A 458 -2.96 -12.38 -8.76
CA MET A 458 -3.75 -11.22 -8.34
C MET A 458 -2.91 -10.14 -7.68
N ASN A 459 -1.86 -10.54 -6.95
CA ASN A 459 -0.90 -9.60 -6.38
C ASN A 459 -0.09 -8.88 -7.46
N ASP A 460 0.42 -9.59 -8.47
CA ASP A 460 1.18 -8.99 -9.58
C ASP A 460 0.30 -8.02 -10.38
N LEU A 461 -0.98 -8.35 -10.53
CA LEU A 461 -1.98 -7.52 -11.17
C LEU A 461 -2.30 -6.26 -10.35
N ALA A 462 -2.46 -6.39 -9.04
CA ALA A 462 -2.62 -5.26 -8.12
C ALA A 462 -1.40 -4.33 -8.15
N ALA A 463 -0.19 -4.88 -8.17
CA ALA A 463 1.04 -4.10 -8.29
C ALA A 463 1.12 -3.36 -9.65
N THR A 464 0.71 -4.01 -10.73
CA THR A 464 0.66 -3.42 -12.07
C THR A 464 -0.35 -2.28 -12.13
N ILE A 465 -1.58 -2.48 -11.63
CA ILE A 465 -2.62 -1.45 -11.57
C ILE A 465 -2.18 -0.26 -10.71
N ASN A 466 -1.53 -0.53 -9.58
CA ASN A 466 -0.95 0.51 -8.76
C ASN A 466 0.00 1.36 -9.62
N LYS A 467 1.01 0.73 -10.24
CA LYS A 467 1.97 1.40 -11.12
C LYS A 467 1.29 2.24 -12.22
N VAL A 468 0.35 1.64 -12.95
CA VAL A 468 -0.38 2.30 -14.06
C VAL A 468 -1.11 3.56 -13.58
N THR A 469 -1.74 3.51 -12.40
CA THR A 469 -2.44 4.66 -11.82
C THR A 469 -1.52 5.88 -11.67
N PHE A 470 -0.24 5.66 -11.36
CA PHE A 470 0.76 6.75 -11.31
C PHE A 470 1.26 7.14 -12.69
N ASP A 471 1.52 6.17 -13.56
CA ASP A 471 2.02 6.41 -14.91
C ASP A 471 1.05 7.25 -15.75
N VAL A 472 -0.27 7.15 -15.52
CA VAL A 472 -1.29 7.99 -16.17
C VAL A 472 -1.04 9.49 -15.92
N ARG A 473 -0.64 9.87 -14.71
CA ARG A 473 -0.37 11.27 -14.35
C ARG A 473 0.86 11.81 -15.09
N ASN A 474 1.92 11.01 -15.14
CA ASN A 474 3.13 11.34 -15.90
C ASN A 474 2.86 11.41 -17.40
N LEU A 475 2.06 10.47 -17.93
CA LEU A 475 1.66 10.44 -19.33
C LEU A 475 0.86 11.68 -19.72
N ALA A 476 -0.08 12.12 -18.88
CA ALA A 476 -0.85 13.33 -19.12
C ALA A 476 0.05 14.58 -19.18
N GLN A 477 1.00 14.71 -18.26
CA GLN A 477 1.96 15.81 -18.24
C GLN A 477 2.86 15.83 -19.48
N ALA A 478 3.48 14.70 -19.81
CA ALA A 478 4.40 14.61 -20.94
C ALA A 478 3.71 14.94 -22.27
N ASN A 479 2.47 14.44 -22.46
CA ASN A 479 1.68 14.78 -23.64
C ASN A 479 1.26 16.25 -23.65
N ARG A 480 0.92 16.82 -22.49
CA ARG A 480 0.59 18.25 -22.38
C ARG A 480 1.76 19.13 -22.84
N ILE A 481 2.94 18.91 -22.28
CA ILE A 481 4.17 19.66 -22.64
C ILE A 481 4.46 19.52 -24.13
N TYR A 482 4.33 18.31 -24.68
CA TYR A 482 4.55 18.06 -26.10
C TYR A 482 3.55 18.81 -26.98
N LEU A 483 2.24 18.73 -26.66
CA LEU A 483 1.19 19.37 -27.45
C LEU A 483 1.24 20.90 -27.35
N GLU A 484 1.56 21.46 -26.19
CA GLU A 484 1.79 22.89 -26.01
C GLU A 484 2.87 23.38 -26.97
N ARG A 485 4.00 22.67 -27.03
CA ARG A 485 5.09 22.99 -27.96
C ARG A 485 4.67 22.84 -29.43
N ALA A 486 3.92 21.80 -29.76
CA ALA A 486 3.49 21.55 -31.14
C ALA A 486 2.46 22.58 -31.63
N ALA A 487 1.45 22.91 -30.82
CA ALA A 487 0.52 24.00 -31.12
C ALA A 487 1.26 25.32 -31.30
N GLU A 488 2.30 25.55 -30.50
CA GLU A 488 3.07 26.77 -30.60
C GLU A 488 3.86 26.85 -31.90
N LYS A 489 4.53 25.77 -32.31
CA LYS A 489 5.18 25.71 -33.64
C LYS A 489 4.19 25.93 -34.78
N LEU A 490 3.01 25.31 -34.73
CA LEU A 490 1.99 25.47 -35.77
C LEU A 490 1.48 26.91 -35.86
N LYS A 491 1.29 27.60 -34.72
CA LYS A 491 0.95 29.03 -34.72
C LYS A 491 2.07 29.89 -35.31
N VAL A 492 3.33 29.55 -35.02
CA VAL A 492 4.50 30.22 -35.59
C VAL A 492 4.48 30.06 -37.11
N PHE A 493 4.34 28.84 -37.62
CA PHE A 493 4.24 28.60 -39.05
C PHE A 493 3.09 29.38 -39.69
N GLN A 494 1.92 29.46 -39.05
CA GLN A 494 0.78 30.23 -39.59
C GLN A 494 1.04 31.74 -39.61
N GLY A 495 1.84 32.24 -38.67
CA GLY A 495 2.24 33.65 -38.58
C GLY A 495 3.30 34.05 -39.61
N ASP A 496 4.14 33.09 -40.05
CA ASP A 496 5.22 33.29 -41.02
C ASP A 496 4.72 33.27 -42.48
N LEU A 497 3.47 32.85 -42.73
CA LEU A 497 2.87 32.83 -44.07
C LEU A 497 2.68 34.24 -44.66
N GLY A 498 2.88 34.36 -45.98
CA GLY A 498 2.66 35.62 -46.72
C GLY A 498 3.81 35.99 -47.67
N ASN A 499 4.85 35.16 -47.76
CA ASN A 499 5.93 35.32 -48.70
C ASN A 499 5.98 34.11 -49.68
N PRO A 500 5.67 34.31 -50.97
CA PRO A 500 5.59 33.21 -51.94
C PRO A 500 6.87 32.39 -52.13
N LYS A 501 8.04 32.88 -51.67
CA LYS A 501 9.30 32.13 -51.75
C LYS A 501 9.57 31.22 -50.54
N GLU A 502 8.74 31.32 -49.50
CA GLU A 502 8.87 30.64 -48.21
C GLU A 502 7.67 29.77 -47.90
N ASP A 503 6.49 30.13 -48.43
CA ASP A 503 5.24 29.45 -48.16
C ASP A 503 5.35 27.93 -48.43
N ASP A 504 6.09 27.49 -49.45
CA ASP A 504 6.30 26.05 -49.74
C ASP A 504 7.11 25.33 -48.63
N GLU A 505 8.16 25.97 -48.08
CA GLU A 505 8.96 25.41 -46.98
C GLU A 505 8.16 25.42 -45.67
N ILE A 506 7.42 26.50 -45.40
CA ILE A 506 6.55 26.64 -44.23
C ILE A 506 5.41 25.60 -44.26
N HIS A 507 4.80 25.38 -45.43
CA HIS A 507 3.78 24.34 -45.60
C HIS A 507 4.34 22.94 -45.34
N GLN A 508 5.58 22.66 -45.76
CA GLN A 508 6.24 21.40 -45.48
C GLN A 508 6.51 21.22 -43.97
N ASP A 509 6.98 22.26 -43.28
CA ASP A 509 7.19 22.25 -41.83
C ASP A 509 5.87 22.06 -41.05
N MET A 510 4.77 22.69 -41.50
CA MET A 510 3.43 22.45 -40.95
C MET A 510 2.98 20.99 -41.13
N GLU A 511 3.20 20.42 -42.31
CA GLU A 511 2.83 19.02 -42.58
C GLU A 511 3.61 18.06 -41.68
N ASP A 512 4.90 18.31 -41.49
CA ASP A 512 5.75 17.47 -40.65
C ASP A 512 5.39 17.59 -39.17
N GLU A 513 5.07 18.78 -38.66
CA GLU A 513 4.64 18.94 -37.27
C GLU A 513 3.24 18.36 -37.03
N LEU A 514 2.27 18.54 -37.94
CA LEU A 514 0.96 17.90 -37.86
C LEU A 514 1.09 16.36 -37.84
N LYS A 515 1.99 15.81 -38.68
CA LYS A 515 2.27 14.38 -38.72
C LYS A 515 2.93 13.90 -37.44
N ALA A 516 3.85 14.69 -36.88
CA ALA A 516 4.50 14.39 -35.61
C ALA A 516 3.50 14.36 -34.45
N VAL A 517 2.56 15.32 -34.39
CA VAL A 517 1.46 15.34 -33.40
C VAL A 517 0.61 14.08 -33.49
N PHE A 518 0.13 13.75 -34.69
CA PHE A 518 -0.66 12.54 -34.91
C PHE A 518 0.10 11.28 -34.49
N SER A 519 1.35 11.12 -34.94
CA SER A 519 2.16 9.94 -34.67
C SER A 519 2.39 9.77 -33.16
N LYS A 520 2.77 10.85 -32.46
CA LYS A 520 3.00 10.83 -31.02
C LYS A 520 1.74 10.41 -30.24
N LEU A 521 0.59 10.96 -30.58
CA LEU A 521 -0.68 10.60 -29.93
C LEU A 521 -1.11 9.18 -30.27
N SER A 522 -0.90 8.74 -31.51
CA SER A 522 -1.20 7.36 -31.94
C SER A 522 -0.34 6.33 -31.20
N ASP A 523 0.96 6.59 -31.06
CA ASP A 523 1.87 5.75 -30.27
C ASP A 523 1.41 5.65 -28.81
N LYS A 524 0.99 6.78 -28.21
CA LYS A 524 0.50 6.80 -26.83
C LYS A 524 -0.83 6.06 -26.67
N THR A 525 -1.73 6.17 -27.64
CA THR A 525 -2.96 5.38 -27.67
C THR A 525 -2.65 3.88 -27.78
N ALA A 526 -1.65 3.48 -28.56
CA ALA A 526 -1.21 2.09 -28.65
C ALA A 526 -0.62 1.57 -27.31
N ASP A 527 0.21 2.38 -26.64
CA ASP A 527 0.73 2.09 -25.30
C ASP A 527 -0.42 1.85 -24.31
N LEU A 528 -1.40 2.75 -24.26
CA LEU A 528 -2.57 2.64 -23.38
C LEU A 528 -3.41 1.39 -23.68
N LYS A 529 -3.60 1.02 -24.95
CA LYS A 529 -4.27 -0.24 -25.34
C LYS A 529 -3.51 -1.47 -24.85
N SER A 530 -2.18 -1.45 -24.95
CA SER A 530 -1.33 -2.54 -24.46
C SER A 530 -1.45 -2.68 -22.94
N ILE A 531 -1.44 -1.56 -22.22
CA ILE A 531 -1.67 -1.52 -20.76
C ILE A 531 -3.05 -2.07 -20.43
N HIS A 532 -4.12 -1.57 -21.07
CA HIS A 532 -5.48 -2.05 -20.89
C HIS A 532 -5.56 -3.57 -21.04
N LYS A 533 -5.00 -4.12 -22.12
CA LYS A 533 -4.95 -5.58 -22.33
C LYS A 533 -4.24 -6.32 -21.19
N SER A 534 -3.13 -5.79 -20.69
CA SER A 534 -2.38 -6.39 -19.59
C SER A 534 -3.19 -6.44 -18.29
N ILE A 535 -3.90 -5.35 -17.96
CA ILE A 535 -4.72 -5.27 -16.74
C ILE A 535 -6.06 -6.03 -16.86
N SER A 536 -6.52 -6.31 -18.09
CA SER A 536 -7.70 -7.13 -18.38
C SER A 536 -7.45 -8.65 -18.31
N THR A 537 -6.27 -9.11 -17.90
CA THR A 537 -5.93 -10.56 -17.80
C THR A 537 -6.97 -11.33 -16.98
N SER A 538 -7.55 -12.41 -17.52
CA SER A 538 -8.67 -13.11 -16.87
C SER A 538 -8.29 -13.82 -15.58
N TYR A 539 -9.12 -13.68 -14.55
CA TYR A 539 -9.15 -14.53 -13.36
C TYR A 539 -10.20 -15.64 -13.55
N ASP A 540 -9.86 -16.88 -13.21
CA ASP A 540 -10.74 -18.05 -13.43
C ASP A 540 -11.83 -18.14 -12.34
N ARG A 541 -12.95 -17.48 -12.61
CA ARG A 541 -14.15 -17.55 -11.75
C ARG A 541 -14.77 -18.94 -11.69
N GLY A 542 -14.59 -19.75 -12.73
CA GLY A 542 -15.05 -21.14 -12.75
C GLY A 542 -14.35 -21.96 -11.67
N ALA A 543 -13.01 -21.93 -11.70
CA ALA A 543 -12.18 -22.58 -10.68
C ALA A 543 -12.44 -22.03 -9.27
N SER A 544 -12.62 -20.70 -9.13
CA SER A 544 -12.98 -20.06 -7.85
C SER A 544 -14.25 -20.66 -7.24
N MET A 545 -15.32 -20.79 -8.03
CA MET A 545 -16.58 -21.39 -7.59
C MET A 545 -16.42 -22.86 -7.20
N GLU A 546 -15.66 -23.64 -7.96
CA GLU A 546 -15.38 -25.06 -7.64
C GLU A 546 -14.60 -25.22 -6.32
N TRP A 547 -13.61 -24.35 -6.07
CA TRP A 547 -12.88 -24.33 -4.80
C TRP A 547 -13.80 -24.02 -3.62
N VAL A 548 -14.64 -22.99 -3.75
CA VAL A 548 -15.60 -22.62 -2.71
C VAL A 548 -16.60 -23.75 -2.46
N GLN A 549 -17.12 -24.37 -3.52
CA GLN A 549 -18.07 -25.48 -3.39
C GLN A 549 -17.46 -26.67 -2.66
N THR A 550 -16.22 -27.04 -3.02
CA THR A 550 -15.48 -28.14 -2.37
C THR A 550 -15.25 -27.84 -0.89
N LEU A 551 -14.76 -26.63 -0.57
CA LEU A 551 -14.55 -26.21 0.81
C LEU A 551 -15.85 -26.17 1.61
N GLN A 552 -16.97 -25.76 1.01
CA GLN A 552 -18.28 -25.77 1.67
C GLN A 552 -18.75 -27.19 1.99
N GLN A 553 -18.50 -28.16 1.12
CA GLN A 553 -18.81 -29.57 1.39
C GLN A 553 -17.97 -30.11 2.56
N ASP A 554 -16.67 -29.85 2.56
CA ASP A 554 -15.76 -30.22 3.65
C ASP A 554 -16.20 -29.59 4.98
N ARG A 555 -16.58 -28.30 4.94
CA ARG A 555 -17.10 -27.58 6.11
C ARG A 555 -18.33 -28.24 6.71
N VAL A 556 -19.30 -28.62 5.88
CA VAL A 556 -20.53 -29.29 6.31
C VAL A 556 -20.23 -30.65 6.92
N SER A 557 -19.29 -31.41 6.33
CA SER A 557 -18.83 -32.69 6.87
C SER A 557 -18.23 -32.51 8.28
N ASP A 558 -17.32 -31.56 8.45
CA ASP A 558 -16.67 -31.30 9.75
C ASP A 558 -17.66 -30.78 10.80
N GLU A 559 -18.63 -29.94 10.42
CA GLU A 559 -19.67 -29.48 11.36
C GLU A 559 -20.55 -30.64 11.84
N GLN A 560 -20.87 -31.60 10.96
CA GLN A 560 -21.63 -32.79 11.35
C GLN A 560 -20.82 -33.67 12.32
N LEU A 561 -19.52 -33.86 12.06
CA LEU A 561 -18.65 -34.63 12.95
C LEU A 561 -18.47 -33.95 14.31
N LYS A 562 -18.32 -32.62 14.33
CA LYS A 562 -18.29 -31.81 15.55
C LYS A 562 -19.57 -31.98 16.36
N LYS A 563 -20.74 -31.82 15.74
CA LYS A 563 -22.04 -31.98 16.39
C LYS A 563 -22.19 -33.36 17.00
N VAL A 564 -21.81 -34.42 16.28
CA VAL A 564 -21.83 -35.79 16.81
C VAL A 564 -20.92 -35.96 18.03
N ALA A 565 -19.73 -35.33 18.04
CA ALA A 565 -18.83 -35.36 19.19
C ALA A 565 -19.41 -34.59 20.40
N GLU A 566 -20.01 -33.43 20.17
CA GLU A 566 -20.66 -32.60 21.20
C GLU A 566 -21.89 -33.28 21.81
N GLU A 567 -22.76 -33.87 20.99
CA GLU A 567 -23.93 -34.64 21.45
C GLU A 567 -23.51 -35.84 22.31
N LYS A 568 -22.47 -36.57 21.89
CA LYS A 568 -21.90 -37.66 22.69
C LYS A 568 -21.31 -37.15 24.01
N LEU A 569 -20.64 -36.00 23.99
CA LEU A 569 -20.07 -35.38 25.17
C LEU A 569 -21.16 -34.95 26.16
N ASP A 570 -22.24 -34.34 25.70
CA ASP A 570 -23.33 -33.90 26.57
C ASP A 570 -24.13 -35.07 27.14
N ALA A 571 -24.40 -36.11 26.34
CA ALA A 571 -24.96 -37.36 26.84
C ALA A 571 -24.06 -38.00 27.92
N LEU A 572 -22.75 -38.00 27.69
CA LEU A 572 -21.78 -38.53 28.65
C LEU A 572 -21.71 -37.69 29.94
N LYS A 573 -21.82 -36.35 29.87
CA LYS A 573 -21.89 -35.47 31.05
C LYS A 573 -23.12 -35.77 31.91
N VAL A 574 -24.29 -36.00 31.30
CA VAL A 574 -25.52 -36.37 32.04
C VAL A 574 -25.32 -37.70 32.77
N GLN A 575 -24.72 -38.69 32.11
CA GLN A 575 -24.41 -39.98 32.72
C GLN A 575 -23.38 -39.85 33.84
N MET A 576 -22.32 -39.06 33.64
CA MET A 576 -21.32 -38.76 34.67
C MET A 576 -21.97 -38.11 35.89
N LYS A 577 -22.90 -37.16 35.71
CA LYS A 577 -23.64 -36.54 36.82
C LYS A 577 -24.43 -37.57 37.62
N SER A 578 -25.18 -38.46 36.95
CA SER A 578 -25.91 -39.54 37.63
C SER A 578 -25.00 -40.49 38.42
N VAL A 579 -23.84 -40.84 37.85
CA VAL A 579 -22.84 -41.67 38.54
C VAL A 579 -22.23 -40.94 39.74
N SER A 580 -21.93 -39.64 39.60
CA SER A 580 -21.42 -38.80 40.69
C SER A 580 -22.41 -38.70 41.85
N GLU A 581 -23.70 -38.44 41.56
CA GLU A 581 -24.76 -38.37 42.57
C GLU A 581 -24.91 -39.70 43.33
N ALA A 582 -24.81 -40.83 42.63
CA ALA A 582 -24.83 -42.15 43.26
C ALA A 582 -23.58 -42.41 44.13
N ILE A 583 -22.39 -42.02 43.66
CA ILE A 583 -21.14 -42.09 44.43
C ILE A 583 -21.28 -41.28 45.73
N ASP A 584 -21.85 -40.06 45.65
CA ASP A 584 -22.08 -39.18 46.80
C ASP A 584 -23.10 -39.78 47.78
N LEU A 585 -24.22 -40.31 47.28
CA LEU A 585 -25.25 -40.95 48.11
C LEU A 585 -24.70 -42.16 48.87
N ILE A 586 -23.96 -43.04 48.18
CA ILE A 586 -23.36 -44.23 48.79
C ILE A 586 -22.25 -43.82 49.76
N GLY A 587 -21.45 -42.80 49.42
CA GLY A 587 -20.43 -42.21 50.27
C GLY A 587 -21.00 -41.72 51.60
N LYS A 588 -22.05 -40.88 51.55
CA LYS A 588 -22.73 -40.31 52.73
C LYS A 588 -23.42 -41.36 53.61
N ALA A 589 -23.87 -42.47 53.03
CA ALA A 589 -24.50 -43.56 53.78
C ALA A 589 -23.51 -44.42 54.59
N GLY A 590 -22.21 -44.32 54.27
CA GLY A 590 -21.10 -44.98 54.97
C GLY A 590 -20.75 -46.34 54.37
N VAL A 591 -19.89 -46.35 53.35
CA VAL A 591 -19.49 -47.54 52.55
C VAL A 591 -18.85 -48.64 53.40
N GLU A 592 -18.19 -48.25 54.48
CA GLU A 592 -17.60 -49.11 55.51
C GLU A 592 -18.58 -50.11 56.16
N LYS A 593 -19.89 -49.85 56.15
CA LYS A 593 -20.91 -50.78 56.67
C LYS A 593 -21.05 -52.05 55.84
N ILE A 594 -20.66 -52.01 54.57
CA ILE A 594 -20.79 -53.14 53.64
C ILE A 594 -19.44 -53.66 53.14
N GLY A 595 -18.36 -52.87 53.24
CA GLY A 595 -17.03 -53.19 52.73
C GLY A 595 -16.82 -52.68 51.29
N GLU A 596 -15.65 -52.11 51.01
CA GLU A 596 -15.39 -51.37 49.75
C GLU A 596 -15.36 -52.25 48.49
N GLU A 597 -14.95 -53.51 48.66
CA GLU A 597 -14.96 -54.54 47.63
C GLU A 597 -16.28 -55.30 47.58
N ALA A 598 -17.19 -55.05 48.53
CA ALA A 598 -18.46 -55.73 48.57
C ALA A 598 -19.33 -55.32 47.37
N LYS A 599 -20.06 -56.33 46.88
CA LYS A 599 -20.95 -56.17 45.74
C LYS A 599 -22.09 -55.20 46.11
N LEU A 600 -22.17 -54.09 45.38
CA LEU A 600 -23.29 -53.17 45.48
C LEU A 600 -24.55 -53.83 44.90
N SER A 601 -25.59 -53.94 45.73
CA SER A 601 -26.84 -54.64 45.46
C SER A 601 -27.99 -54.01 46.26
N LEU A 602 -29.22 -54.41 45.94
CA LEU A 602 -30.41 -53.98 46.70
C LEU A 602 -30.25 -54.21 48.21
N GLU A 603 -29.70 -55.36 48.60
CA GLU A 603 -29.51 -55.72 50.01
C GLU A 603 -28.44 -54.88 50.68
N SER A 604 -27.30 -54.67 50.02
CA SER A 604 -26.23 -53.82 50.57
C SER A 604 -26.69 -52.36 50.68
N PHE A 605 -27.51 -51.86 49.74
CA PHE A 605 -28.07 -50.51 49.81
C PHE A 605 -29.11 -50.36 50.93
N LYS A 606 -29.92 -51.38 51.20
CA LYS A 606 -30.80 -51.41 52.38
C LYS A 606 -30.00 -51.44 53.67
N ALA A 607 -28.92 -52.21 53.73
CA ALA A 607 -28.00 -52.27 54.88
C ALA A 607 -27.29 -50.92 55.13
N LEU A 608 -27.05 -50.14 54.07
CA LEU A 608 -26.55 -48.77 54.16
C LEU A 608 -27.60 -47.76 54.69
N GLY A 609 -28.88 -48.14 54.78
CA GLY A 609 -29.95 -47.27 55.24
C GLY A 609 -30.48 -46.29 54.18
N LEU A 610 -30.20 -46.56 52.90
CA LEU A 610 -30.69 -45.73 51.80
C LEU A 610 -32.22 -45.86 51.65
N ALA A 611 -32.89 -44.72 51.49
CA ALA A 611 -34.33 -44.69 51.22
C ALA A 611 -34.64 -45.30 49.83
N PRO A 612 -35.84 -45.88 49.60
CA PRO A 612 -36.16 -46.53 48.33
C PRO A 612 -35.87 -45.70 47.05
N PRO A 613 -36.12 -44.38 47.02
CA PRO A 613 -35.74 -43.55 45.86
C PRO A 613 -34.21 -43.45 45.66
N GLN A 614 -33.42 -43.40 46.73
CA GLN A 614 -31.96 -43.33 46.65
C GLN A 614 -31.36 -44.67 46.18
N VAL A 615 -31.96 -45.79 46.59
CA VAL A 615 -31.59 -47.12 46.10
C VAL A 615 -31.79 -47.23 44.58
N GLN A 616 -32.88 -46.66 44.05
CA GLN A 616 -33.12 -46.64 42.60
C GLN A 616 -32.05 -45.83 41.84
N ILE A 617 -31.68 -44.65 42.35
CA ILE A 617 -30.62 -43.81 41.76
C ILE A 617 -29.29 -44.58 41.71
N ALA A 618 -28.92 -45.24 42.81
CA ALA A 618 -27.67 -46.00 42.90
C ALA A 618 -27.65 -47.21 41.95
N LEU A 619 -28.75 -47.95 41.84
CA LEU A 619 -28.87 -49.07 40.91
C LEU A 619 -28.82 -48.63 39.44
N LEU A 620 -29.46 -47.50 39.11
CA LEU A 620 -29.42 -46.93 37.76
C LEU A 620 -28.01 -46.51 37.36
N ALA A 621 -27.24 -45.91 38.27
CA ALA A 621 -25.85 -45.55 38.04
C ALA A 621 -24.94 -46.78 37.82
N ILE A 622 -25.16 -47.86 38.58
CA ILE A 622 -24.46 -49.15 38.36
C ILE A 622 -24.75 -49.71 36.97
N ASP A 623 -26.02 -49.71 36.56
CA ASP A 623 -26.41 -50.18 35.23
C ASP A 623 -25.80 -49.31 34.11
N THR A 624 -25.79 -48.00 34.32
CA THR A 624 -25.14 -47.03 33.41
C THR A 624 -23.65 -47.33 33.25
N LEU A 625 -22.93 -47.57 34.36
CA LEU A 625 -21.50 -47.91 34.32
C LEU A 625 -21.25 -49.25 33.60
N LYS A 626 -22.06 -50.27 33.87
CA LYS A 626 -21.97 -51.57 33.20
C LYS A 626 -22.15 -51.44 31.68
N LYS A 627 -23.09 -50.60 31.24
CA LYS A 627 -23.34 -50.35 29.80
C LYS A 627 -22.22 -49.57 29.13
N MET A 628 -21.64 -48.59 29.82
CA MET A 628 -20.73 -47.61 29.22
C MET A 628 -19.24 -48.01 29.28
N ILE A 629 -18.87 -48.98 30.11
CA ILE A 629 -17.48 -49.36 30.35
C ILE A 629 -17.31 -50.87 30.24
N SER A 630 -16.65 -51.29 29.16
CA SER A 630 -16.23 -52.68 28.97
C SER A 630 -15.26 -53.12 30.07
N GLY A 631 -15.44 -54.34 30.57
CA GLY A 631 -14.57 -54.95 31.59
C GLY A 631 -14.91 -54.60 33.04
N ILE A 632 -16.01 -53.89 33.31
CA ILE A 632 -16.60 -53.85 34.67
C ILE A 632 -17.36 -55.17 34.86
N GLY A 633 -16.86 -56.07 35.73
CA GLY A 633 -17.48 -57.37 35.99
C GLY A 633 -18.93 -57.27 36.51
N GLU A 634 -19.67 -58.37 36.53
CA GLU A 634 -21.09 -58.39 36.97
C GLU A 634 -21.30 -57.86 38.41
N ALA A 635 -20.27 -58.00 39.26
CA ALA A 635 -20.22 -57.42 40.60
C ALA A 635 -19.53 -56.04 40.56
N VAL A 636 -20.31 -54.98 40.79
CA VAL A 636 -19.80 -53.61 40.87
C VAL A 636 -19.62 -53.26 42.34
N SER A 637 -18.39 -53.03 42.74
CA SER A 637 -18.03 -52.50 44.06
C SER A 637 -18.00 -50.96 44.01
N PHE A 638 -17.87 -50.33 45.18
CA PHE A 638 -17.72 -48.88 45.25
C PHE A 638 -16.42 -48.39 44.56
N LEU A 639 -15.33 -49.15 44.69
CA LEU A 639 -14.08 -48.86 43.98
C LEU A 639 -14.23 -48.99 42.45
N ASN A 640 -15.02 -49.97 41.98
CA ASN A 640 -15.34 -50.12 40.56
C ASN A 640 -16.16 -48.92 40.04
N MET A 641 -17.06 -48.34 40.86
CA MET A 641 -17.78 -47.11 40.49
C MET A 641 -16.85 -45.91 40.32
N LEU A 642 -15.90 -45.71 41.24
CA LEU A 642 -14.91 -44.63 41.14
C LEU A 642 -13.97 -44.79 39.94
N ALA A 643 -13.47 -46.00 39.72
CA ALA A 643 -12.63 -46.30 38.55
C ALA A 643 -13.42 -46.13 37.24
N GLY A 644 -14.69 -46.52 37.26
CA GLY A 644 -15.61 -46.32 36.14
C GLY A 644 -15.85 -44.85 35.83
N TYR A 645 -16.19 -44.03 36.84
CA TYR A 645 -16.36 -42.60 36.69
C TYR A 645 -15.12 -41.92 36.10
N ASN A 646 -13.91 -42.28 36.56
CA ASN A 646 -12.66 -41.77 36.00
C ASN A 646 -12.49 -42.09 34.51
N ARG A 647 -12.83 -43.32 34.08
CA ARG A 647 -12.80 -43.68 32.65
C ARG A 647 -13.84 -42.91 31.83
N LEU A 648 -15.01 -42.58 32.40
CA LEU A 648 -15.98 -41.70 31.73
C LEU A 648 -15.40 -40.29 31.57
N LYS A 649 -14.69 -39.79 32.58
CA LYS A 649 -14.01 -38.49 32.54
C LYS A 649 -12.93 -38.44 31.45
N GLU A 650 -12.13 -39.50 31.31
CA GLU A 650 -11.15 -39.63 30.22
C GLU A 650 -11.84 -39.61 28.84
N LYS A 651 -12.89 -40.41 28.65
CA LYS A 651 -13.69 -40.40 27.41
C LYS A 651 -14.29 -39.02 27.10
N ALA A 652 -14.76 -38.30 28.11
CA ALA A 652 -15.29 -36.95 27.96
C ALA A 652 -14.20 -35.96 27.52
N SER A 653 -12.99 -36.10 28.06
CA SER A 653 -11.82 -35.33 27.64
C SER A 653 -11.46 -35.60 26.18
N ASP A 654 -11.47 -36.87 25.74
CA ASP A 654 -11.19 -37.24 24.35
C ASP A 654 -12.22 -36.67 23.37
N LEU A 655 -13.51 -36.74 23.71
CA LEU A 655 -14.58 -36.15 22.91
C LEU A 655 -14.45 -34.63 22.82
N ARG A 656 -14.09 -33.96 23.92
CA ARG A 656 -13.81 -32.51 23.92
C ARG A 656 -12.63 -32.17 22.99
N MET A 657 -11.54 -32.92 23.08
CA MET A 657 -10.39 -32.73 22.18
C MET A 657 -10.76 -32.97 20.71
N GLN A 658 -11.65 -33.91 20.41
CA GLN A 658 -12.16 -34.13 19.05
C GLN A 658 -13.01 -32.96 18.58
N ALA A 659 -13.95 -32.47 19.38
CA ALA A 659 -14.77 -31.30 19.05
C ALA A 659 -13.91 -30.05 18.80
N ASP A 660 -12.87 -29.83 19.61
CA ASP A 660 -11.92 -28.73 19.43
C ASP A 660 -11.11 -28.87 18.13
N ARG A 661 -10.74 -30.10 17.73
CA ARG A 661 -10.07 -30.36 16.45
C ARG A 661 -10.95 -29.99 15.27
N TYR A 662 -12.22 -30.41 15.28
CA TYR A 662 -13.17 -30.03 14.22
C TYR A 662 -13.43 -28.53 14.21
N THR A 663 -13.55 -27.89 15.38
CA THR A 663 -13.69 -26.43 15.47
C THR A 663 -12.53 -25.69 14.78
N LYS A 664 -11.29 -26.16 14.98
CA LYS A 664 -10.10 -25.60 14.30
C LYS A 664 -10.08 -25.89 12.80
N ALA A 665 -10.52 -27.09 12.39
CA ALA A 665 -10.60 -27.46 10.98
C ALA A 665 -11.63 -26.59 10.23
N ILE A 666 -12.82 -26.39 10.82
CA ILE A 666 -13.87 -25.50 10.32
C ILE A 666 -13.34 -24.08 10.19
N ALA A 667 -12.68 -23.54 11.23
CA ALA A 667 -12.10 -22.19 11.17
C ALA A 667 -11.06 -22.04 10.04
N ARG A 668 -10.25 -23.08 9.79
CA ARG A 668 -9.29 -23.08 8.68
C ARG A 668 -10.00 -23.12 7.32
N ILE A 669 -11.06 -23.90 7.19
CA ILE A 669 -11.88 -23.96 5.97
C ILE A 669 -12.57 -22.62 5.72
N ASP A 670 -13.17 -22.02 6.76
CA ASP A 670 -13.81 -20.71 6.69
C ASP A 670 -12.83 -19.63 6.23
N GLY A 671 -11.60 -19.61 6.76
CA GLY A 671 -10.55 -18.71 6.31
C GLY A 671 -10.10 -18.93 4.86
N ARG A 672 -10.09 -20.17 4.37
CA ARG A 672 -9.82 -20.48 2.95
C ARG A 672 -10.96 -20.03 2.04
N ILE A 673 -12.20 -20.18 2.48
CA ILE A 673 -13.37 -19.67 1.76
C ILE A 673 -13.30 -18.13 1.71
N GLU A 674 -12.97 -17.47 2.81
CA GLU A 674 -12.78 -16.02 2.87
C GLU A 674 -11.67 -15.58 1.89
N LEU A 675 -10.53 -16.28 1.85
CA LEU A 675 -9.46 -15.99 0.88
C LEU A 675 -9.97 -16.02 -0.56
N VAL A 676 -10.66 -17.08 -0.97
CA VAL A 676 -11.17 -17.20 -2.34
C VAL A 676 -12.19 -16.10 -2.66
N LYS A 677 -13.07 -15.77 -1.71
CA LYS A 677 -14.01 -14.65 -1.85
C LYS A 677 -13.32 -13.29 -1.95
N THR A 678 -12.24 -13.08 -1.20
CA THR A 678 -11.46 -11.84 -1.32
C THR A 678 -10.75 -11.74 -2.67
N LEU A 679 -10.31 -12.86 -3.27
CA LEU A 679 -9.80 -12.89 -4.64
C LEU A 679 -10.90 -12.56 -5.66
N ASP A 680 -12.11 -13.08 -5.44
CA ASP A 680 -13.30 -12.73 -6.23
C ASP A 680 -13.59 -11.22 -6.16
N GLU A 681 -13.61 -10.64 -4.96
CA GLU A 681 -13.82 -9.19 -4.75
C GLU A 681 -12.71 -8.35 -5.37
N LEU A 682 -11.46 -8.84 -5.35
CA LEU A 682 -10.33 -8.18 -6.00
C LEU A 682 -10.50 -8.17 -7.52
N ASP A 683 -11.03 -9.24 -8.12
CA ASP A 683 -11.33 -9.29 -9.55
C ASP A 683 -12.52 -8.39 -9.92
N ASP A 684 -13.54 -8.25 -9.06
CA ASP A 684 -14.62 -7.27 -9.26
C ASP A 684 -14.06 -5.85 -9.31
N GLN A 685 -13.25 -5.48 -8.31
CA GLN A 685 -12.64 -4.14 -8.24
C GLN A 685 -11.64 -3.88 -9.36
N ARG A 686 -10.97 -4.93 -9.85
CA ARG A 686 -10.15 -4.86 -11.05
C ARG A 686 -10.99 -4.49 -12.26
N TRP A 687 -12.16 -5.09 -12.45
CA TRP A 687 -13.02 -4.76 -13.59
C TRP A 687 -13.58 -3.34 -13.51
N ASP A 688 -13.89 -2.85 -12.30
CA ASP A 688 -14.24 -1.44 -12.09
C ASP A 688 -13.10 -0.50 -12.55
N TYR A 689 -11.86 -0.81 -12.14
CA TYR A 689 -10.66 -0.08 -12.58
C TYR A 689 -10.47 -0.15 -14.10
N VAL A 690 -10.56 -1.34 -14.70
CA VAL A 690 -10.40 -1.58 -16.14
C VAL A 690 -11.47 -0.81 -16.92
N SER A 691 -12.71 -0.77 -16.44
CA SER A 691 -13.80 -0.02 -17.05
C SER A 691 -13.49 1.48 -17.07
N GLU A 692 -13.07 2.06 -15.95
CA GLU A 692 -12.67 3.47 -15.90
C GLU A 692 -11.44 3.74 -16.79
N PHE A 693 -10.44 2.85 -16.78
CA PHE A 693 -9.26 2.97 -17.65
C PHE A 693 -9.62 2.86 -19.14
N SER A 694 -10.65 2.09 -19.50
CA SER A 694 -11.12 1.99 -20.89
C SER A 694 -11.67 3.32 -21.41
N ASN A 695 -12.26 4.16 -20.54
CA ASN A 695 -12.68 5.51 -20.90
C ASN A 695 -11.48 6.37 -21.30
N LEU A 696 -10.35 6.26 -20.58
CA LEU A 696 -9.10 6.96 -20.92
C LEU A 696 -8.58 6.52 -22.29
N VAL A 697 -8.62 5.21 -22.58
CA VAL A 697 -8.22 4.67 -23.88
C VAL A 697 -9.10 5.25 -25.00
N ALA A 698 -10.42 5.24 -24.81
CA ALA A 698 -11.38 5.76 -25.78
C ALA A 698 -11.21 7.27 -26.01
N ASP A 699 -10.95 8.04 -24.95
CA ASP A 699 -10.65 9.47 -25.04
C ASP A 699 -9.37 9.71 -25.88
N PHE A 700 -8.30 8.95 -25.64
CA PHE A 700 -7.05 9.04 -26.41
C PHE A 700 -7.19 8.55 -27.86
N GLU A 701 -8.02 7.55 -28.13
CA GLU A 701 -8.38 7.14 -29.49
C GLU A 701 -9.06 8.27 -30.26
N LYS A 702 -10.07 8.89 -29.64
CA LYS A 702 -10.80 10.02 -30.23
C LYS A 702 -9.84 11.19 -30.48
N ILE A 703 -9.03 11.55 -29.47
CA ILE A 703 -8.02 12.61 -29.59
C ILE A 703 -7.06 12.31 -30.74
N SER A 704 -6.48 11.11 -30.81
CA SER A 704 -5.56 10.74 -31.88
C SER A 704 -6.22 10.80 -33.27
N SER A 705 -7.48 10.36 -33.38
CA SER A 705 -8.24 10.44 -34.63
C SER A 705 -8.47 11.88 -35.10
N ASP A 706 -8.68 12.82 -34.17
CA ASP A 706 -8.91 14.23 -34.50
C ASP A 706 -7.69 14.90 -35.15
N PHE A 707 -6.48 14.36 -34.95
CA PHE A 707 -5.24 14.86 -35.58
C PHE A 707 -4.85 14.12 -36.85
N LYS A 708 -5.65 13.16 -37.31
CA LYS A 708 -5.38 12.46 -38.56
C LYS A 708 -5.51 13.44 -39.73
N GLN A 709 -4.46 13.54 -40.54
CA GLN A 709 -4.41 14.50 -41.64
C GLN A 709 -5.44 14.17 -42.74
N ASP A 710 -6.30 15.14 -43.06
CA ASP A 710 -7.11 15.15 -44.28
C ASP A 710 -6.45 16.05 -45.33
N LYS A 711 -5.65 15.46 -46.22
CA LYS A 711 -4.91 16.20 -47.24
C LYS A 711 -5.80 16.86 -48.31
N SER A 712 -7.12 16.68 -48.26
CA SER A 712 -8.05 17.44 -49.10
C SER A 712 -8.26 18.88 -48.62
N ILE A 713 -7.88 19.18 -47.37
CA ILE A 713 -7.94 20.51 -46.76
C ILE A 713 -6.55 21.16 -46.82
N ALA A 714 -6.51 22.47 -47.07
CA ALA A 714 -5.29 23.28 -47.03
C ALA A 714 -4.54 23.11 -45.70
N VAL A 715 -3.20 23.13 -45.73
CA VAL A 715 -2.39 22.83 -44.54
C VAL A 715 -2.58 23.91 -43.46
N GLU A 716 -2.82 25.13 -43.88
CA GLU A 716 -3.09 26.31 -43.05
C GLU A 716 -4.38 26.13 -42.24
N ASP A 717 -5.45 25.68 -42.89
CA ASP A 717 -6.74 25.41 -42.24
C ASP A 717 -6.64 24.23 -41.27
N ARG A 718 -5.91 23.18 -41.66
CA ARG A 718 -5.63 22.03 -40.78
C ARG A 718 -4.80 22.42 -39.57
N ALA A 719 -3.78 23.25 -39.74
CA ALA A 719 -2.97 23.77 -38.65
C ALA A 719 -3.83 24.58 -37.68
N GLY A 720 -4.74 25.43 -38.19
CA GLY A 720 -5.66 26.22 -37.37
C GLY A 720 -6.62 25.34 -36.56
N ALA A 721 -7.21 24.32 -37.20
CA ALA A 721 -8.05 23.34 -36.54
C ALA A 721 -7.28 22.55 -35.47
N ALA A 722 -6.04 22.13 -35.77
CA ALA A 722 -5.18 21.42 -34.84
C ALA A 722 -4.83 22.27 -33.60
N ILE A 723 -4.48 23.55 -33.77
CA ILE A 723 -4.18 24.48 -32.66
C ILE A 723 -5.39 24.62 -31.72
N ALA A 724 -6.58 24.85 -32.29
CA ALA A 724 -7.82 24.95 -31.52
C ALA A 724 -8.13 23.63 -30.78
N ARG A 725 -7.91 22.48 -31.44
CA ARG A 725 -8.12 21.17 -30.82
C ARG A 725 -7.12 20.89 -29.71
N ILE A 726 -5.85 21.24 -29.88
CA ILE A 726 -4.79 21.07 -28.88
C ILE A 726 -5.17 21.80 -27.58
N ALA A 727 -5.68 23.03 -27.66
CA ALA A 727 -6.12 23.76 -26.47
C ALA A 727 -7.18 23.00 -25.65
N ASN A 728 -8.14 22.36 -26.33
CA ASN A 728 -9.16 21.52 -25.69
C ASN A 728 -8.56 20.24 -25.08
N VAL A 729 -7.60 19.62 -25.78
CA VAL A 729 -6.89 18.42 -25.29
C VAL A 729 -6.06 18.75 -24.05
N ILE A 730 -5.34 19.87 -24.03
CA ILE A 730 -4.58 20.33 -22.86
C ILE A 730 -5.49 20.51 -21.64
N LYS A 731 -6.68 21.09 -21.82
CA LYS A 731 -7.66 21.25 -20.74
C LYS A 731 -8.09 19.90 -20.17
N TYR A 732 -8.30 18.89 -21.01
CA TYR A 732 -8.60 17.52 -20.60
C TYR A 732 -7.39 16.85 -19.92
N LEU A 733 -6.18 16.95 -20.47
CA LEU A 733 -4.97 16.38 -19.84
C LEU A 733 -4.71 16.99 -18.45
N ASN A 734 -5.07 18.25 -18.24
CA ASN A 734 -5.03 18.87 -16.92
C ASN A 734 -6.02 18.25 -15.93
N THR A 735 -7.16 17.72 -16.37
CA THR A 735 -8.07 16.98 -15.47
C THR A 735 -7.56 15.57 -15.19
N VAL A 736 -6.90 14.92 -16.16
CA VAL A 736 -6.24 13.61 -15.97
C VAL A 736 -5.03 13.70 -15.03
N GLN A 737 -4.32 14.83 -15.05
CA GLN A 737 -3.12 15.06 -14.24
C GLN A 737 -3.43 15.42 -12.77
N ARG A 738 -4.61 16.00 -12.49
CA ARG A 738 -5.08 16.26 -11.12
C ARG A 738 -5.27 14.94 -10.40
#